data_AF-A0ABC9HH75-F1
#
_entry.id   AF-A0ABC9HH75-F1
#
_cell.length_a   1.000
_cell.length_b   1.000
_cell.length_c   1.000
_cell.angle_alpha   90.00
_cell.angle_beta   90.00
_cell.angle_gamma   90.00
#
_symmetry.space_group_name_H-M   'P 1'
#
loop_
_entity.id
_entity.type
_entity.pdbx_description
1 polymer ?
#
loop_
_entity_poly.entity_id
_entity_poly.type
_entity_poly.pdbx_seq_one_letter_code
_entity_poly.pdbx_strand_id
1 'polypeptide(L)'
;MIVHEISSAHHATASPVSDAPRVPAVEVIRQQAGIIRCRKRTHIACWNVRTFLDVGSQCITMRTLHDYDVDIACLSEIRLPNSGSRQIKVPGVDTSYWLYHSGPKDNSGLYGVAFALNKAANDAMISWEPVSSRLALARFKGSPHDLTVIAIYAPTNSADDETKDEFYTNLQEVINRVSRRDVLFIAGDWNARTGTVDESTRHILGRFRLGQRCENGGRLIGLADINRMVVCSTRFQHPKKHILTWYSNDGRTAHQLDHILVRARWASSVEDCRAYRGAKTGNTNGTDHVLLRSCFKVHLSTRAKVSAPSRINVAALGNPEKREALSRAITTRLASATSAQADEVSVGGQWTQMMTTIKEASWTVLGRTKRRTKDWISESTLQLSTRAHEARLAGSNERRRLQREATRSAKADRIRYWIEIAEKKETASGIGDFGKLFRLIRSASNRFCKQDSLLRDTAGNLIPEQSKKMDRWVEYFSQLLNRPTDHRTDQPISTPPAQYESNCDPPNTAEITEMINKLKDRKAAGEDGIPPEVYKACSSSLIDRLCTLFGSIWRAEAFPPDWGMSILLPIPKKGDKSACENYRGISLIDVAAKIFGSLLLTRFSEARDQRTRPNQGGFRRGRGCVDQIFTLRRILEHRYKFQQPTVACFIDFRTAFDSVNRESLWTIIQSDGMPDKLLRLLRGYYSTTGARVRMYGEESREFTLTTGVSRVVPSHRCCSTTPSIGQCDRHYTTTLAFSLARKYTSRTWSLRMILSCLETLPLRYNQSSTESIPSRGPSDLK
;
A
#
# COMPACT_ATOMS: atom_id res chain seq x y z
N MET A 1 26.66 -49.82 13.36
CA MET A 1 28.13 -49.81 13.13
C MET A 1 28.32 -49.59 11.64
N ILE A 2 28.43 -48.33 11.18
CA ILE A 2 29.67 -47.54 11.08
C ILE A 2 30.78 -48.37 10.43
N VAL A 3 31.25 -47.96 9.23
CA VAL A 3 32.64 -47.57 8.96
C VAL A 3 32.69 -46.82 7.60
N HIS A 4 33.01 -45.51 7.68
CA HIS A 4 33.94 -44.71 6.85
C HIS A 4 33.90 -44.80 5.29
N GLU A 5 34.25 -43.79 4.48
CA GLU A 5 35.29 -42.77 4.65
C GLU A 5 35.12 -41.64 3.62
N ILE A 6 35.52 -40.43 4.03
CA ILE A 6 35.67 -39.23 3.20
C ILE A 6 37.14 -39.15 2.81
N SER A 7 37.49 -39.04 1.51
CA SER A 7 38.56 -38.15 1.03
C SER A 7 38.71 -38.10 -0.49
N SER A 8 39.03 -36.88 -0.94
CA SER A 8 39.86 -36.49 -2.10
C SER A 8 39.30 -36.51 -3.54
N ALA A 9 39.00 -35.28 -3.98
CA ALA A 9 39.58 -34.58 -5.12
C ALA A 9 39.20 -34.99 -6.55
N HIS A 10 38.57 -34.06 -7.28
CA HIS A 10 39.12 -33.51 -8.52
C HIS A 10 38.61 -32.07 -8.77
N HIS A 11 39.57 -31.14 -8.84
CA HIS A 11 39.41 -29.83 -9.46
C HIS A 11 39.21 -30.01 -10.96
N ALA A 12 38.11 -29.48 -11.50
CA ALA A 12 37.97 -29.19 -12.92
C ALA A 12 37.52 -27.74 -13.09
N THR A 13 38.42 -26.97 -13.69
CA THR A 13 38.35 -25.59 -14.15
C THR A 13 37.14 -25.34 -15.05
N ALA A 14 36.34 -24.30 -14.74
CA ALA A 14 35.36 -23.73 -15.66
C ALA A 14 35.87 -22.39 -16.22
N SER A 15 36.15 -22.37 -17.51
CA SER A 15 36.51 -21.19 -18.31
C SER A 15 35.31 -20.21 -18.47
N PRO A 16 35.57 -18.93 -18.75
CA PRO A 16 34.57 -17.87 -18.68
C PRO A 16 33.71 -17.83 -19.94
N VAL A 17 32.38 -17.88 -19.77
CA VAL A 17 31.42 -17.67 -20.85
C VAL A 17 31.17 -16.17 -21.00
N SER A 18 31.43 -15.72 -22.23
CA SER A 18 31.27 -14.41 -22.85
C SER A 18 30.12 -13.53 -22.37
N ASP A 19 30.45 -12.24 -22.20
CA ASP A 19 29.57 -11.11 -21.97
C ASP A 19 28.49 -10.95 -23.06
N ALA A 20 27.23 -11.17 -22.68
CA ALA A 20 26.08 -10.60 -23.36
C ALA A 20 25.73 -9.24 -22.73
N PRO A 21 25.38 -8.21 -23.52
CA PRO A 21 25.15 -6.87 -23.00
C PRO A 21 23.98 -6.86 -22.01
N ARG A 22 24.27 -6.53 -20.75
CA ARG A 22 23.27 -6.26 -19.71
C ARG A 22 22.41 -5.07 -20.16
N VAL A 23 21.18 -5.37 -20.58
CA VAL A 23 20.11 -4.38 -20.72
C VAL A 23 20.01 -3.58 -19.41
N PRO A 24 20.02 -2.23 -19.45
CA PRO A 24 20.03 -1.43 -18.23
C PRO A 24 18.77 -1.68 -17.40
N ALA A 25 18.97 -1.92 -16.10
CA ALA A 25 17.91 -2.11 -15.14
C ALA A 25 16.97 -0.88 -15.12
N VAL A 26 15.72 -1.09 -15.53
CA VAL A 26 14.67 -0.08 -15.43
C VAL A 26 14.32 0.09 -13.95
N GLU A 27 14.78 1.20 -13.35
CA GLU A 27 14.53 1.55 -11.96
C GLU A 27 13.04 1.77 -11.67
N VAL A 28 12.62 1.30 -10.50
CA VAL A 28 11.27 1.24 -9.95
C VAL A 28 10.66 2.64 -9.79
N ILE A 29 9.65 2.98 -10.59
CA ILE A 29 8.86 4.22 -10.44
C ILE A 29 7.96 4.08 -9.19
N ARG A 30 8.24 4.85 -8.14
CA ARG A 30 7.45 4.96 -6.90
C ARG A 30 6.20 5.81 -7.15
N GLN A 31 5.13 5.69 -6.38
CA GLN A 31 3.92 6.52 -6.55
C GLN A 31 4.09 7.84 -5.83
N GLN A 32 4.29 8.87 -6.65
CA GLN A 32 4.93 10.11 -6.26
C GLN A 32 3.92 11.16 -5.90
N ALA A 33 4.01 11.66 -4.67
CA ALA A 33 3.32 12.87 -4.29
C ALA A 33 3.91 14.01 -5.15
N GLY A 34 3.21 14.43 -6.21
CA GLY A 34 3.79 15.36 -7.18
C GLY A 34 4.42 16.60 -6.53
N ILE A 35 5.66 16.91 -6.94
CA ILE A 35 6.49 17.97 -6.35
C ILE A 35 5.93 19.36 -6.68
N ILE A 36 5.43 19.53 -7.91
CA ILE A 36 4.63 20.67 -8.32
C ILE A 36 3.15 20.37 -8.06
N ARG A 37 2.48 21.28 -7.35
CA ARG A 37 1.03 21.31 -7.18
C ARG A 37 0.51 22.72 -7.34
N CYS A 38 -0.71 22.86 -7.83
CA CYS A 38 -1.38 24.15 -7.87
C CYS A 38 -1.40 24.81 -6.48
N ARG A 39 -1.06 26.10 -6.43
CA ARG A 39 -0.98 26.93 -5.21
C ARG A 39 0.11 26.55 -4.19
N LYS A 40 0.85 25.45 -4.36
CA LYS A 40 2.02 25.14 -3.52
C LYS A 40 3.28 25.74 -4.15
N ARG A 41 4.14 26.34 -3.33
CA ARG A 41 5.48 26.77 -3.72
C ARG A 41 6.43 25.58 -3.78
N THR A 42 7.26 25.54 -4.81
CA THR A 42 8.37 24.61 -4.99
C THR A 42 9.65 25.44 -5.04
N HIS A 43 10.64 25.08 -4.22
CA HIS A 43 11.92 25.79 -4.16
C HIS A 43 13.02 24.98 -4.85
N ILE A 44 13.55 25.52 -5.94
CA ILE A 44 14.67 24.95 -6.69
C ILE A 44 15.90 25.82 -6.43
N ALA A 45 17.03 25.22 -6.09
CA ALA A 45 18.26 25.93 -5.79
C ALA A 45 19.45 25.37 -6.57
N CYS A 46 20.49 26.17 -6.71
CA CYS A 46 21.82 25.72 -7.10
C CYS A 46 22.90 26.26 -6.15
N TRP A 47 23.95 25.46 -5.96
CA TRP A 47 25.06 25.82 -5.09
C TRP A 47 26.35 25.06 -5.45
N ASN A 48 27.39 25.79 -5.84
CA ASN A 48 28.74 25.21 -5.94
C ASN A 48 29.35 25.08 -4.52
N VAL A 49 29.66 23.84 -4.12
CA VAL A 49 30.11 23.51 -2.75
C VAL A 49 31.62 23.29 -2.65
N ARG A 50 32.36 23.39 -3.77
CA ARG A 50 33.81 23.13 -3.94
C ARG A 50 34.30 21.72 -3.59
N THR A 51 34.01 21.23 -2.39
CA THR A 51 34.43 19.91 -1.90
C THR A 51 33.34 19.33 -1.01
N PHE A 52 32.90 18.11 -1.34
CA PHE A 52 31.82 17.42 -0.64
C PHE A 52 32.22 16.03 -0.10
N LEU A 53 33.51 15.83 0.19
CA LEU A 53 34.08 14.55 0.62
C LEU A 53 33.73 14.19 2.08
N ASP A 54 33.76 15.16 2.99
CA ASP A 54 33.54 14.93 4.43
C ASP A 54 32.06 14.81 4.80
N VAL A 55 31.70 13.77 5.56
CA VAL A 55 30.32 13.47 5.98
C VAL A 55 29.76 14.57 6.90
N GLY A 56 30.61 15.19 7.74
CA GLY A 56 30.20 16.32 8.58
C GLY A 56 29.77 17.52 7.74
N SER A 57 30.57 17.84 6.73
CA SER A 57 30.32 18.89 5.75
C SER A 57 29.00 18.68 5.01
N GLN A 58 28.74 17.45 4.59
CA GLN A 58 27.48 17.08 3.94
C GLN A 58 26.28 17.31 4.86
N CYS A 59 26.35 16.90 6.13
CA CYS A 59 25.26 17.04 7.08
C CYS A 59 24.90 18.52 7.37
N ILE A 60 25.91 19.40 7.47
CA ILE A 60 25.72 20.84 7.67
C ILE A 60 25.09 21.47 6.43
N THR A 61 25.56 21.10 5.23
CA THR A 61 24.96 21.60 3.98
C THR A 61 23.48 21.18 3.87
N MET A 62 23.14 19.93 4.19
CA MET A 62 21.73 19.47 4.20
C MET A 62 20.89 20.21 5.25
N ARG A 63 21.48 20.57 6.40
CA ARG A 63 20.82 21.40 7.41
C ARG A 63 20.51 22.79 6.86
N THR A 64 21.47 23.42 6.21
CA THR A 64 21.29 24.73 5.57
C THR A 64 20.20 24.69 4.51
N LEU A 65 20.20 23.68 3.63
CA LEU A 65 19.15 23.50 2.61
C LEU A 65 17.75 23.36 3.25
N HIS A 66 17.65 22.62 4.35
CA HIS A 66 16.41 22.49 5.12
C HIS A 66 15.96 23.82 5.74
N ASP A 67 16.88 24.57 6.37
CA ASP A 67 16.55 25.85 7.01
C ASP A 67 16.10 26.91 5.99
N TYR A 68 16.52 26.81 4.73
CA TYR A 68 16.06 27.62 3.60
C TYR A 68 14.92 26.99 2.77
N ASP A 69 14.26 25.94 3.28
CA ASP A 69 13.10 25.29 2.64
C ASP A 69 13.34 24.88 1.18
N VAL A 70 14.52 24.33 0.87
CA VAL A 70 14.87 23.91 -0.49
C VAL A 70 14.31 22.52 -0.78
N ASP A 71 13.55 22.37 -1.87
CA ASP A 71 13.01 21.08 -2.28
C ASP A 71 14.02 20.28 -3.12
N ILE A 72 14.61 20.94 -4.12
CA ILE A 72 15.56 20.39 -5.08
C ILE A 72 16.76 21.32 -5.13
N ALA A 73 17.94 20.84 -4.74
CA ALA A 73 19.20 21.57 -4.87
C ALA A 73 20.11 20.91 -5.90
N CYS A 74 20.62 21.69 -6.85
CA CYS A 74 21.66 21.30 -7.79
C CYS A 74 23.02 21.70 -7.22
N LEU A 75 23.84 20.73 -6.84
CA LEU A 75 25.17 20.95 -6.27
C LEU A 75 26.23 20.76 -7.34
N SER A 76 27.22 21.64 -7.37
CA SER A 76 28.36 21.60 -8.29
C SER A 76 29.69 21.50 -7.52
N GLU A 77 30.72 20.96 -8.17
CA GLU A 77 32.02 20.64 -7.57
C GLU A 77 31.93 19.77 -6.31
N ILE A 78 31.16 18.69 -6.38
CA ILE A 78 31.07 17.75 -5.25
C ILE A 78 32.32 16.89 -5.08
N ARG A 79 33.09 16.66 -6.15
CA ARG A 79 34.34 15.87 -6.19
C ARG A 79 34.20 14.42 -5.71
N LEU A 80 33.00 13.85 -5.76
CA LEU A 80 32.78 12.44 -5.44
C LEU A 80 32.99 11.59 -6.71
N PRO A 81 33.72 10.46 -6.62
CA PRO A 81 33.90 9.57 -7.75
C PRO A 81 32.63 8.76 -8.04
N ASN A 82 32.49 8.34 -9.30
CA ASN A 82 31.39 7.51 -9.79
C ASN A 82 29.99 8.14 -9.64
N SER A 83 28.97 7.44 -10.11
CA SER A 83 27.57 7.82 -9.95
C SER A 83 26.90 6.97 -8.88
N GLY A 84 26.06 7.58 -8.05
CA GLY A 84 25.48 6.89 -6.90
C GLY A 84 24.43 7.70 -6.16
N SER A 85 23.77 7.05 -5.21
CA SER A 85 22.79 7.71 -4.34
C SER A 85 23.03 7.38 -2.86
N ARG A 86 22.80 8.37 -1.99
CA ARG A 86 22.99 8.22 -0.54
C ARG A 86 21.96 9.03 0.23
N GLN A 87 21.44 8.45 1.31
CA GLN A 87 20.59 9.16 2.28
C GLN A 87 21.45 9.81 3.36
N ILE A 88 21.20 11.10 3.62
CA ILE A 88 21.90 11.90 4.61
C ILE A 88 20.87 12.43 5.62
N LYS A 89 21.04 12.10 6.90
CA LYS A 89 20.15 12.58 7.97
C LYS A 89 20.49 14.03 8.30
N VAL A 90 19.47 14.87 8.43
CA VAL A 90 19.65 16.27 8.80
C VAL A 90 19.92 16.36 10.31
N PRO A 91 21.01 16.99 10.75
CA PRO A 91 21.28 17.18 12.18
C PRO A 91 20.16 17.99 12.87
N GLY A 92 19.61 17.43 13.96
CA GLY A 92 18.63 18.13 14.80
C GLY A 92 17.23 18.26 14.22
N VAL A 93 16.89 17.54 13.15
CA VAL A 93 15.53 17.43 12.59
C VAL A 93 15.27 15.98 12.20
N ASP A 94 14.03 15.49 12.35
CA ASP A 94 13.62 14.15 11.90
C ASP A 94 13.33 14.12 10.38
N THR A 95 14.27 14.63 9.59
CA THR A 95 14.21 14.64 8.13
C THR A 95 15.53 14.15 7.52
N SER A 96 15.48 13.77 6.25
CA SER A 96 16.65 13.36 5.49
C SER A 96 16.60 14.00 4.12
N TYR A 97 17.79 14.20 3.55
CA TYR A 97 17.97 14.50 2.15
C TYR A 97 18.56 13.29 1.45
N TRP A 98 18.23 13.13 0.17
CA TRP A 98 18.81 12.14 -0.71
C TRP A 98 19.74 12.85 -1.68
N LEU A 99 21.00 12.44 -1.65
CA LEU A 99 22.03 12.93 -2.56
C LEU A 99 22.14 11.93 -3.71
N TYR A 100 21.94 12.41 -4.94
CA TYR A 100 22.19 11.69 -6.18
C TYR A 100 23.35 12.38 -6.90
N HIS A 101 24.50 11.72 -7.02
CA HIS A 101 25.68 12.33 -7.61
C HIS A 101 26.06 11.67 -8.94
N SER A 102 26.64 12.47 -9.81
CA SER A 102 27.34 12.10 -11.03
C SER A 102 28.79 12.58 -10.92
N GLY A 103 29.73 11.64 -10.92
CA GLY A 103 31.15 11.89 -10.82
C GLY A 103 31.94 11.17 -11.91
N PRO A 104 33.19 11.57 -12.16
CA PRO A 104 34.07 10.91 -13.13
C PRO A 104 34.27 9.41 -12.80
N LYS A 105 34.42 8.58 -13.84
CA LYS A 105 34.74 7.14 -13.71
C LYS A 105 36.23 6.87 -13.50
N ASP A 106 37.08 7.85 -13.80
CA ASP A 106 38.54 7.77 -13.70
C ASP A 106 39.07 8.03 -12.27
N ASN A 107 38.18 8.23 -11.29
CA ASN A 107 38.52 8.58 -9.90
C ASN A 107 39.41 9.83 -9.76
N SER A 108 39.47 10.70 -10.76
CA SER A 108 40.30 11.91 -10.75
C SER A 108 39.95 12.89 -9.62
N GLY A 109 38.74 12.78 -9.04
CA GLY A 109 38.24 13.73 -8.03
C GLY A 109 38.03 15.14 -8.57
N LEU A 110 38.05 15.31 -9.89
CA LEU A 110 37.82 16.56 -10.60
C LEU A 110 36.33 16.66 -10.98
N TYR A 111 35.74 17.84 -10.81
CA TYR A 111 34.33 18.13 -11.14
C TYR A 111 33.30 17.36 -10.29
N GLY A 112 32.12 17.10 -10.86
CA GLY A 112 31.01 16.38 -10.25
C GLY A 112 29.81 17.28 -9.99
N VAL A 113 28.64 16.75 -10.33
CA VAL A 113 27.33 17.39 -10.12
C VAL A 113 26.41 16.48 -9.32
N ALA A 114 25.53 17.04 -8.51
CA ALA A 114 24.59 16.26 -7.74
C ALA A 114 23.23 16.94 -7.56
N PHE A 115 22.21 16.13 -7.31
CA PHE A 115 20.93 16.57 -6.77
C PHE A 115 20.86 16.24 -5.28
N ALA A 116 20.58 17.24 -4.45
CA ALA A 116 20.16 17.05 -3.07
C ALA A 116 18.65 17.28 -2.97
N LEU A 117 17.93 16.22 -2.66
CA LEU A 117 16.47 16.18 -2.69
C LEU A 117 15.91 16.02 -1.29
N ASN A 118 14.94 16.85 -0.91
CA ASN A 118 14.18 16.62 0.31
C ASN A 118 13.28 15.37 0.16
N LYS A 119 12.67 14.92 1.25
CA LYS A 119 11.80 13.73 1.22
C LYS A 119 10.68 13.82 0.18
N ALA A 120 10.05 14.97 0.04
CA ALA A 120 8.94 15.16 -0.90
C ALA A 120 9.42 15.09 -2.36
N ALA A 121 10.56 15.71 -2.68
CA ALA A 121 11.18 15.69 -4.00
C ALA A 121 11.70 14.29 -4.37
N ASN A 122 12.33 13.59 -3.41
CA ASN A 122 12.78 12.22 -3.60
C ASN A 122 11.61 11.23 -3.78
N ASP A 123 10.57 11.37 -2.96
CA ASP A 123 9.32 10.63 -3.17
C ASP A 123 8.67 11.01 -4.50
N ALA A 124 9.05 12.15 -5.10
CA ALA A 124 8.54 12.68 -6.35
C ALA A 124 9.44 12.56 -7.58
N MET A 125 10.59 11.88 -7.50
CA MET A 125 11.52 11.66 -8.61
C MET A 125 11.20 10.42 -9.49
N ILE A 126 10.75 10.62 -10.72
CA ILE A 126 10.38 9.56 -11.67
C ILE A 126 11.64 8.84 -12.17
N SER A 127 12.65 9.62 -12.56
CA SER A 127 13.90 9.13 -13.11
C SER A 127 15.02 10.13 -12.85
N TRP A 128 16.24 9.63 -12.74
CA TRP A 128 17.45 10.46 -12.74
C TRP A 128 18.50 9.80 -13.64
N GLU A 129 19.32 10.62 -14.30
CA GLU A 129 20.33 10.18 -15.26
C GLU A 129 21.62 10.99 -15.05
N PRO A 130 22.74 10.32 -14.71
CA PRO A 130 24.06 10.92 -14.76
C PRO A 130 24.53 10.99 -16.22
N VAL A 131 24.47 12.17 -16.84
CA VAL A 131 24.84 12.34 -18.26
C VAL A 131 26.35 12.46 -18.41
N SER A 132 26.98 13.31 -17.60
CA SER A 132 28.44 13.47 -17.56
C SER A 132 28.89 13.93 -16.16
N SER A 133 30.19 14.12 -15.96
CA SER A 133 30.74 14.73 -14.73
C SER A 133 30.29 16.18 -14.51
N ARG A 134 29.70 16.82 -15.54
CA ARG A 134 29.23 18.21 -15.56
C ARG A 134 27.72 18.36 -15.74
N LEU A 135 27.00 17.29 -16.09
CA LEU A 135 25.58 17.31 -16.42
C LEU A 135 24.84 16.16 -15.74
N ALA A 136 23.73 16.46 -15.06
CA ALA A 136 22.80 15.46 -14.55
C ALA A 136 21.36 15.89 -14.80
N LEU A 137 20.51 14.93 -15.14
CA LEU A 137 19.10 15.15 -15.44
C LEU A 137 18.25 14.44 -14.39
N ALA A 138 17.24 15.13 -13.84
CA ALA A 138 16.25 14.52 -12.96
C ALA A 138 14.84 14.93 -13.37
N ARG A 139 13.95 13.96 -13.49
CA ARG A 139 12.54 14.15 -13.82
C ARG A 139 11.68 13.79 -12.63
N PHE A 140 10.70 14.62 -12.32
CA PHE A 140 9.85 14.54 -11.15
C PHE A 140 8.37 14.59 -11.53
N LYS A 141 7.55 13.82 -10.82
CA LYS A 141 6.11 13.84 -10.99
C LYS A 141 5.55 15.18 -10.53
N GLY A 142 4.69 15.78 -11.33
CA GLY A 142 3.98 17.00 -10.98
C GLY A 142 2.51 16.94 -11.39
N SER A 143 1.72 17.90 -10.91
CA SER A 143 0.32 18.09 -11.31
C SER A 143 0.06 19.57 -11.53
N PRO A 144 -0.35 19.99 -12.75
CA PRO A 144 -0.74 19.16 -13.90
C PRO A 144 0.42 18.73 -14.82
N HIS A 145 1.60 19.36 -14.72
CA HIS A 145 2.75 19.03 -15.56
C HIS A 145 3.89 18.46 -14.70
N ASP A 146 4.63 17.51 -15.27
CA ASP A 146 5.84 16.96 -14.66
C ASP A 146 6.98 18.01 -14.71
N LEU A 147 7.88 17.93 -13.73
CA LEU A 147 9.03 18.83 -13.58
C LEU A 147 10.28 18.11 -14.05
N THR A 148 11.07 18.73 -14.91
CA THR A 148 12.41 18.27 -15.28
C THR A 148 13.43 19.31 -14.84
N VAL A 149 14.46 18.88 -14.13
CA VAL A 149 15.57 19.74 -13.68
C VAL A 149 16.88 19.18 -14.24
N ILE A 150 17.66 20.04 -14.88
CA ILE A 150 19.02 19.74 -15.33
C ILE A 150 19.99 20.47 -14.39
N ALA A 151 20.84 19.71 -13.70
CA ALA A 151 21.94 20.23 -12.91
C ALA A 151 23.19 20.35 -13.78
N ILE A 152 23.87 21.50 -13.69
CA ILE A 152 25.02 21.77 -14.56
C ILE A 152 26.25 22.32 -13.81
N TYR A 153 27.41 22.09 -14.40
CA TYR A 153 28.67 22.75 -14.06
C TYR A 153 29.47 23.05 -15.34
N ALA A 154 29.28 24.26 -15.88
CA ALA A 154 29.87 24.65 -17.15
C ALA A 154 31.41 24.82 -17.07
N PRO A 155 32.15 24.61 -18.16
CA PRO A 155 33.57 24.93 -18.23
C PRO A 155 33.86 26.41 -17.90
N THR A 156 35.02 26.68 -17.32
CA THR A 156 35.46 28.05 -17.02
C THR A 156 35.70 28.82 -18.32
N ASN A 157 35.70 30.16 -18.25
CA ASN A 157 35.94 31.00 -19.43
C ASN A 157 37.38 30.85 -19.99
N SER A 158 38.29 30.24 -19.22
CA SER A 158 39.68 29.94 -19.62
C SER A 158 39.85 28.56 -20.27
N ALA A 159 38.80 27.74 -20.32
CA ALA A 159 38.84 26.46 -21.03
C ALA A 159 38.96 26.70 -22.55
N ASP A 160 39.51 25.72 -23.26
CA ASP A 160 39.53 25.67 -24.71
C ASP A 160 38.11 25.63 -25.30
N ASP A 161 37.98 26.12 -26.53
CA ASP A 161 36.68 26.24 -27.19
C ASP A 161 36.06 24.87 -27.53
N GLU A 162 36.89 23.84 -27.77
CA GLU A 162 36.42 22.46 -28.00
C GLU A 162 35.66 21.92 -26.78
N THR A 163 36.24 22.07 -25.58
CA THR A 163 35.59 21.66 -24.31
C THR A 163 34.29 22.43 -24.05
N LYS A 164 34.25 23.73 -24.41
CA LYS A 164 33.02 24.52 -24.30
C LYS A 164 31.97 24.02 -25.29
N ASP A 165 32.34 23.82 -26.55
CA ASP A 165 31.44 23.37 -27.62
C ASP A 165 30.87 21.98 -27.33
N GLU A 166 31.70 21.06 -26.84
CA GLU A 166 31.27 19.72 -26.41
C GLU A 166 30.23 19.82 -25.28
N PHE A 167 30.48 20.67 -24.27
CA PHE A 167 29.54 20.87 -23.17
C PHE A 167 28.18 21.41 -23.64
N TYR A 168 28.18 22.45 -24.49
CA TYR A 168 26.93 23.06 -24.98
C TYR A 168 26.19 22.13 -25.94
N THR A 169 26.90 21.34 -26.75
CA THR A 169 26.30 20.32 -27.63
C THR A 169 25.62 19.23 -26.81
N ASN A 170 26.32 18.66 -25.82
CA ASN A 170 25.77 17.67 -24.90
C ASN A 170 24.54 18.21 -24.13
N LEU A 171 24.61 19.46 -23.67
CA LEU A 171 23.48 20.11 -23.00
C LEU A 171 22.27 20.26 -23.93
N GLN A 172 22.49 20.63 -25.19
CA GLN A 172 21.43 20.77 -26.18
C GLN A 172 20.76 19.41 -26.47
N GLU A 173 21.52 18.33 -26.57
CA GLU A 173 20.97 16.98 -26.71
C GLU A 173 20.10 16.57 -25.52
N VAL A 174 20.54 16.88 -24.29
CA VAL A 174 19.73 16.65 -23.08
C VAL A 174 18.42 17.44 -23.16
N ILE A 175 18.47 18.72 -23.53
CA ILE A 175 17.28 19.58 -23.66
C ILE A 175 16.30 19.03 -24.71
N ASN A 176 16.82 18.53 -25.84
CA ASN A 176 16.02 17.95 -26.92
C ASN A 176 15.27 16.69 -26.49
N ARG A 177 15.84 15.90 -25.57
CA ARG A 177 15.19 14.72 -24.98
C ARG A 177 14.03 15.08 -24.04
N VAL A 178 13.98 16.31 -23.50
CA VAL A 178 12.94 16.72 -22.55
C VAL A 178 11.63 17.08 -23.24
N SER A 179 10.56 16.37 -22.87
CA SER A 179 9.18 16.64 -23.29
C SER A 179 8.83 18.13 -23.24
N ARG A 180 8.23 18.65 -24.34
CA ARG A 180 7.76 20.04 -24.43
C ARG A 180 6.65 20.39 -23.44
N ARG A 181 5.96 19.38 -22.88
CA ARG A 181 4.89 19.55 -21.88
C ARG A 181 5.44 19.76 -20.47
N ASP A 182 6.68 19.34 -20.21
CA ASP A 182 7.28 19.39 -18.89
C ASP A 182 7.70 20.82 -18.53
N VAL A 183 7.65 21.15 -17.23
CA VAL A 183 8.28 22.35 -16.68
C VAL A 183 9.78 22.08 -16.63
N LEU A 184 10.57 22.74 -17.47
CA LEU A 184 12.02 22.55 -17.52
C LEU A 184 12.74 23.67 -16.78
N PHE A 185 13.58 23.28 -15.82
CA PHE A 185 14.57 24.13 -15.16
C PHE A 185 15.99 23.66 -15.50
N ILE A 186 16.90 24.59 -15.70
CA ILE A 186 18.34 24.32 -15.77
C ILE A 186 19.00 25.17 -14.70
N ALA A 187 19.67 24.53 -13.76
CA ALA A 187 20.19 25.20 -12.57
C ALA A 187 21.60 24.69 -12.25
N GLY A 188 22.50 25.61 -11.93
CA GLY A 188 23.88 25.27 -11.61
C GLY A 188 24.80 26.47 -11.75
N ASP A 189 26.08 26.14 -11.82
CA ASP A 189 27.14 27.10 -12.10
C ASP A 189 27.39 27.13 -13.61
N TRP A 190 27.09 28.27 -14.22
CA TRP A 190 27.24 28.47 -15.66
C TRP A 190 28.59 29.06 -16.02
N ASN A 191 29.42 29.46 -15.04
CA ASN A 191 30.67 30.19 -15.28
C ASN A 191 30.50 31.33 -16.32
N ALA A 192 29.32 31.98 -16.32
CA ALA A 192 28.89 32.88 -17.37
C ALA A 192 28.42 34.21 -16.77
N ARG A 193 28.96 35.32 -17.28
CA ARG A 193 28.52 36.68 -16.97
C ARG A 193 27.64 37.17 -18.11
N THR A 194 26.35 37.33 -17.85
CA THR A 194 25.35 37.70 -18.88
C THR A 194 25.46 39.15 -19.36
N GLY A 195 25.96 40.07 -18.50
CA GLY A 195 26.24 41.46 -18.86
C GLY A 195 25.01 42.35 -19.02
N THR A 196 25.15 43.48 -19.72
CA THR A 196 24.06 44.42 -20.03
C THR A 196 23.11 43.85 -21.11
N VAL A 197 21.85 44.34 -21.14
CA VAL A 197 20.81 43.91 -22.10
C VAL A 197 20.94 44.77 -23.33
N ASP A 198 21.05 44.09 -24.46
CA ASP A 198 20.79 44.63 -25.79
C ASP A 198 19.29 44.44 -26.08
N GLU A 199 18.65 45.32 -26.86
CA GLU A 199 17.20 45.25 -27.14
C GLU A 199 16.76 43.85 -27.64
N SER A 200 17.67 43.14 -28.33
CA SER A 200 17.51 41.76 -28.82
C SER A 200 17.49 40.67 -27.75
N THR A 201 17.92 40.92 -26.51
CA THR A 201 18.07 39.90 -25.44
C THR A 201 17.04 40.05 -24.32
N ARG A 202 16.10 40.98 -24.48
CA ARG A 202 15.14 41.40 -23.45
C ARG A 202 14.11 40.34 -23.08
N HIS A 203 13.85 39.38 -23.97
CA HIS A 203 12.98 38.23 -23.71
C HIS A 203 13.66 37.12 -22.90
N ILE A 204 15.00 37.10 -22.85
CA ILE A 204 15.80 36.08 -22.15
C ILE A 204 16.26 36.59 -20.79
N LEU A 205 16.77 37.82 -20.76
CA LEU A 205 17.37 38.44 -19.59
C LEU A 205 16.42 39.46 -18.96
N GLY A 206 16.39 39.48 -17.63
CA GLY A 206 15.64 40.47 -16.86
C GLY A 206 16.36 41.80 -16.68
N ARG A 207 15.68 42.74 -15.99
CA ARG A 207 16.15 44.12 -15.81
C ARG A 207 17.28 44.28 -14.77
N PHE A 208 17.46 43.31 -13.86
CA PHE A 208 18.30 43.46 -12.66
C PHE A 208 19.51 42.51 -12.71
N ARG A 209 20.61 42.98 -13.31
CA ARG A 209 21.83 42.19 -13.60
C ARG A 209 23.09 42.99 -13.30
N LEU A 210 24.25 42.33 -13.28
CA LEU A 210 25.54 42.91 -12.88
C LEU A 210 26.68 42.51 -13.81
N GLY A 211 27.62 43.44 -14.04
CA GLY A 211 28.88 43.19 -14.77
C GLY A 211 28.80 43.35 -16.29
N GLN A 212 29.95 43.15 -16.95
CA GLN A 212 30.07 43.07 -18.42
C GLN A 212 29.93 41.63 -18.91
N ARG A 213 29.44 41.45 -20.14
CA ARG A 213 29.21 40.14 -20.75
C ARG A 213 30.56 39.46 -21.02
N CYS A 214 30.69 38.19 -20.65
CA CYS A 214 31.83 37.36 -21.09
C CYS A 214 31.42 36.43 -22.22
N GLU A 215 32.39 35.75 -22.82
CA GLU A 215 32.18 34.80 -23.92
C GLU A 215 31.18 33.69 -23.54
N ASN A 216 31.37 33.07 -22.36
CA ASN A 216 30.41 32.12 -21.80
C ASN A 216 29.00 32.71 -21.62
N GLY A 217 28.91 34.02 -21.32
CA GLY A 217 27.65 34.75 -21.26
C GLY A 217 26.94 34.83 -22.62
N GLY A 218 27.69 35.04 -23.69
CA GLY A 218 27.16 34.99 -25.07
C GLY A 218 26.62 33.61 -25.43
N ARG A 219 27.40 32.55 -25.14
CA ARG A 219 27.00 31.15 -25.37
C ARG A 219 25.72 30.77 -24.60
N LEU A 220 25.63 31.18 -23.32
CA LEU A 220 24.43 31.01 -22.50
C LEU A 220 23.20 31.69 -23.11
N ILE A 221 23.35 32.94 -23.57
CA ILE A 221 22.25 33.69 -24.19
C ILE A 221 21.81 33.02 -25.49
N GLY A 222 22.75 32.60 -26.34
CA GLY A 222 22.44 31.87 -27.58
C GLY A 222 21.67 30.58 -27.33
N LEU A 223 22.11 29.77 -26.36
CA LEU A 223 21.41 28.55 -25.94
C LEU A 223 20.00 28.87 -25.42
N ALA A 224 19.87 29.92 -24.60
CA ALA A 224 18.60 30.31 -24.03
C ALA A 224 17.62 30.83 -25.10
N ASP A 225 18.11 31.50 -26.13
CA ASP A 225 17.29 31.99 -27.25
C ASP A 225 16.71 30.82 -28.06
N ILE A 226 17.57 29.90 -28.51
CA ILE A 226 17.20 28.71 -29.29
C ILE A 226 16.11 27.89 -28.58
N ASN A 227 16.25 27.72 -27.26
CA ASN A 227 15.35 26.90 -26.46
C ASN A 227 14.18 27.67 -25.81
N ARG A 228 14.05 28.98 -26.09
CA ARG A 228 13.05 29.88 -25.49
C ARG A 228 13.05 29.80 -23.96
N MET A 229 14.22 29.99 -23.36
CA MET A 229 14.45 29.98 -21.92
C MET A 229 14.65 31.41 -21.40
N VAL A 230 14.37 31.60 -20.11
CA VAL A 230 14.51 32.89 -19.42
C VAL A 230 15.40 32.69 -18.20
N VAL A 231 16.36 33.60 -17.99
CA VAL A 231 17.28 33.57 -16.85
C VAL A 231 16.63 34.19 -15.62
N CYS A 232 16.12 33.36 -14.70
CA CYS A 232 15.35 33.80 -13.54
C CYS A 232 16.13 34.73 -12.61
N SER A 233 17.43 34.52 -12.45
CA SER A 233 18.28 35.28 -11.52
C SER A 233 18.47 36.76 -11.89
N THR A 234 18.05 37.17 -13.09
CA THR A 234 18.17 38.56 -13.58
C THR A 234 16.84 39.32 -13.57
N ARG A 235 15.72 38.66 -13.17
CA ARG A 235 14.36 39.21 -13.33
C ARG A 235 13.83 40.00 -12.15
N PHE A 236 14.29 39.71 -10.94
CA PHE A 236 13.72 40.27 -9.71
C PHE A 236 14.61 41.35 -9.13
N GLN A 237 13.99 42.41 -8.61
CA GLN A 237 14.70 43.50 -7.97
C GLN A 237 15.16 43.07 -6.57
N HIS A 238 16.46 42.99 -6.37
CA HIS A 238 17.07 42.66 -5.08
C HIS A 238 18.28 43.56 -4.79
N PRO A 239 18.66 43.75 -3.52
CA PRO A 239 19.94 44.36 -3.17
C PRO A 239 21.11 43.58 -3.79
N LYS A 240 22.21 44.25 -4.16
CA LYS A 240 23.39 43.62 -4.83
C LYS A 240 23.88 42.34 -4.12
N LYS A 241 23.86 42.32 -2.78
CA LYS A 241 24.23 41.16 -1.95
C LYS A 241 23.37 39.89 -2.15
N HIS A 242 22.20 40.02 -2.78
CA HIS A 242 21.26 38.95 -3.09
C HIS A 242 21.21 38.64 -4.61
N ILE A 243 22.07 39.28 -5.41
CA ILE A 243 22.22 39.03 -6.85
C ILE A 243 23.57 38.35 -7.13
N LEU A 244 24.63 38.78 -6.45
CA LEU A 244 25.97 38.22 -6.56
C LEU A 244 26.00 36.79 -6.01
N THR A 245 26.62 35.88 -6.76
CA THR A 245 26.68 34.45 -6.41
C THR A 245 28.09 33.95 -6.17
N TRP A 246 29.12 34.67 -6.60
CA TRP A 246 30.52 34.30 -6.42
C TRP A 246 31.36 35.48 -5.89
N TYR A 247 32.30 35.17 -5.00
CA TYR A 247 33.24 36.13 -4.41
C TYR A 247 34.68 35.61 -4.52
N SER A 248 35.58 36.43 -5.07
CA SER A 248 37.01 36.11 -5.07
C SER A 248 37.54 35.97 -3.64
N ASN A 249 38.56 35.13 -3.46
CA ASN A 249 39.24 34.95 -2.17
C ASN A 249 39.85 36.27 -1.66
N ASP A 250 40.09 37.25 -2.55
CA ASP A 250 40.56 38.60 -2.20
C ASP A 250 39.49 39.48 -1.53
N GLY A 251 38.22 39.07 -1.54
CA GLY A 251 37.07 39.81 -1.00
C GLY A 251 36.69 41.08 -1.75
N ARG A 252 37.39 41.44 -2.83
CA ARG A 252 37.21 42.67 -3.63
C ARG A 252 36.37 42.42 -4.88
N THR A 253 36.53 41.26 -5.51
CA THR A 253 35.84 40.93 -6.76
C THR A 253 34.61 40.05 -6.50
N ALA A 254 33.46 40.40 -7.07
CA ALA A 254 32.26 39.60 -6.96
C ALA A 254 31.50 39.55 -8.29
N HIS A 255 31.01 38.37 -8.65
CA HIS A 255 30.33 38.12 -9.92
C HIS A 255 29.04 37.31 -9.72
N GLN A 256 28.17 37.37 -10.73
CA GLN A 256 27.01 36.49 -10.85
C GLN A 256 27.38 35.43 -11.89
N LEU A 257 27.64 34.21 -11.44
CA LEU A 257 28.06 33.07 -12.27
C LEU A 257 27.05 31.92 -12.23
N ASP A 258 26.34 31.79 -11.11
CA ASP A 258 25.30 30.79 -10.92
C ASP A 258 23.97 31.34 -11.44
N HIS A 259 23.32 30.55 -12.30
CA HIS A 259 22.06 30.94 -12.94
C HIS A 259 21.04 29.79 -12.91
N ILE A 260 19.77 30.17 -12.73
CA ILE A 260 18.62 29.29 -12.85
C ILE A 260 17.81 29.75 -14.04
N LEU A 261 17.63 28.89 -15.03
CA LEU A 261 16.85 29.13 -16.24
C LEU A 261 15.55 28.34 -16.20
N VAL A 262 14.49 28.91 -16.77
CA VAL A 262 13.18 28.25 -16.93
C VAL A 262 12.66 28.49 -18.35
N ARG A 263 11.88 27.56 -18.91
CA ARG A 263 11.18 27.79 -20.19
C ARG A 263 10.28 29.03 -20.09
N ALA A 264 10.29 29.88 -21.13
CA ALA A 264 9.58 31.15 -21.17
C ALA A 264 8.08 31.05 -20.85
N ARG A 265 7.43 29.95 -21.29
CA ARG A 265 6.02 29.68 -20.97
C ARG A 265 5.70 29.61 -19.47
N TRP A 266 6.68 29.27 -18.64
CA TRP A 266 6.56 29.12 -17.19
C TRP A 266 7.20 30.28 -16.42
N ALA A 267 7.75 31.27 -17.14
CA ALA A 267 8.45 32.40 -16.56
C ALA A 267 7.54 33.20 -15.61
N SER A 268 6.26 33.37 -15.92
CA SER A 268 5.29 34.06 -15.04
C SER A 268 4.97 33.30 -13.74
N SER A 269 5.26 32.00 -13.67
CA SER A 269 5.04 31.16 -12.49
C SER A 269 6.22 31.17 -11.50
N VAL A 270 7.33 31.83 -11.85
CA VAL A 270 8.43 32.10 -10.92
C VAL A 270 8.07 33.35 -10.11
N GLU A 271 7.95 33.22 -8.79
CA GLU A 271 7.60 34.32 -7.89
C GLU A 271 8.83 35.10 -7.40
N ASP A 272 9.98 34.44 -7.25
CA ASP A 272 11.22 35.05 -6.75
C ASP A 272 12.46 34.23 -7.16
N CYS A 273 13.63 34.86 -7.29
CA CYS A 273 14.93 34.20 -7.45
C CYS A 273 16.04 35.08 -6.88
N ARG A 274 16.75 34.60 -5.84
CA ARG A 274 17.79 35.39 -5.14
C ARG A 274 18.86 34.54 -4.45
N ALA A 275 20.02 35.16 -4.19
CA ALA A 275 21.17 34.58 -3.50
C ALA A 275 21.09 34.76 -1.97
N TYR A 276 21.51 33.75 -1.22
CA TYR A 276 21.42 33.68 0.25
C TYR A 276 22.79 33.66 0.92
N ARG A 277 23.38 34.84 1.13
CA ARG A 277 24.73 35.01 1.72
C ARG A 277 24.89 34.41 3.13
N GLY A 278 23.79 34.20 3.86
CA GLY A 278 23.80 33.58 5.19
C GLY A 278 23.86 32.04 5.17
N ALA A 279 23.85 31.40 3.99
CA ALA A 279 23.95 29.96 3.85
C ALA A 279 25.38 29.48 4.18
N LYS A 280 25.50 28.41 4.95
CA LYS A 280 26.78 27.83 5.36
C LYS A 280 26.93 26.41 4.81
N THR A 281 28.03 26.15 4.12
CA THR A 281 28.50 24.77 3.92
C THR A 281 29.26 24.34 5.17
N GLY A 282 29.38 23.03 5.40
CA GLY A 282 30.22 22.54 6.50
C GLY A 282 31.71 22.42 6.16
N ASN A 283 32.13 22.90 4.98
CA ASN A 283 33.53 22.97 4.60
C ASN A 283 34.27 23.96 5.52
N THR A 284 35.38 23.55 6.12
CA THR A 284 36.21 24.35 7.04
C THR A 284 36.71 25.66 6.42
N ASN A 285 36.91 25.69 5.10
CA ASN A 285 37.35 26.89 4.36
C ASN A 285 36.19 27.69 3.75
N GLY A 286 34.94 27.27 3.99
CA GLY A 286 33.76 27.85 3.34
C GLY A 286 33.68 27.54 1.84
N THR A 287 32.72 28.16 1.17
CA THR A 287 32.62 28.22 -0.30
C THR A 287 32.62 29.69 -0.71
N ASP A 288 33.27 29.98 -1.83
CA ASP A 288 33.24 31.26 -2.53
C ASP A 288 31.92 31.52 -3.25
N HIS A 289 31.11 30.46 -3.43
CA HIS A 289 29.78 30.55 -4.01
C HIS A 289 28.66 30.65 -2.97
N VAL A 290 27.61 31.37 -3.33
CA VAL A 290 26.42 31.61 -2.51
C VAL A 290 25.25 30.80 -3.06
N LEU A 291 24.48 30.20 -2.16
CA LEU A 291 23.25 29.48 -2.49
C LEU A 291 22.26 30.40 -3.25
N LEU A 292 21.94 30.05 -4.49
CA LEU A 292 20.92 30.71 -5.31
C LEU A 292 19.63 29.88 -5.28
N ARG A 293 18.49 30.49 -4.93
CA ARG A 293 17.19 29.79 -4.82
C ARG A 293 16.10 30.52 -5.59
N SER A 294 15.33 29.76 -6.36
CA SER A 294 14.13 30.17 -7.09
C SER A 294 12.87 29.63 -6.40
N CYS A 295 11.82 30.46 -6.32
CA CYS A 295 10.49 30.12 -5.83
C CYS A 295 9.52 29.99 -7.00
N PHE A 296 8.93 28.81 -7.18
CA PHE A 296 8.04 28.51 -8.30
C PHE A 296 6.65 28.09 -7.81
N LYS A 297 5.58 28.61 -8.45
CA LYS A 297 4.20 28.30 -8.10
C LYS A 297 3.29 28.28 -9.32
N VAL A 298 2.53 27.20 -9.48
CA VAL A 298 1.54 27.07 -10.57
C VAL A 298 0.19 27.62 -10.14
N HIS A 299 -0.38 28.51 -10.94
CA HIS A 299 -1.69 29.14 -10.75
C HIS A 299 -2.73 28.48 -11.66
N LEU A 300 -3.29 27.33 -11.26
CA LEU A 300 -4.40 26.67 -11.95
C LEU A 300 -5.48 26.28 -10.93
N SER A 301 -6.76 26.34 -11.34
CA SER A 301 -7.87 25.88 -10.50
C SER A 301 -7.85 24.35 -10.41
N THR A 302 -7.89 23.81 -9.19
CA THR A 302 -7.89 22.36 -8.96
C THR A 302 -9.29 21.86 -8.67
N ARG A 303 -9.67 20.73 -9.27
CA ARG A 303 -10.78 19.91 -8.78
C ARG A 303 -10.45 19.43 -7.37
N ALA A 304 -11.39 19.55 -6.44
CA ALA A 304 -11.19 19.17 -5.05
C ALA A 304 -10.83 17.68 -4.92
N LYS A 305 -9.85 17.36 -4.07
CA LYS A 305 -9.58 15.97 -3.71
C LYS A 305 -10.80 15.39 -3.00
N VAL A 306 -11.26 14.22 -3.46
CA VAL A 306 -12.16 13.38 -2.67
C VAL A 306 -11.37 12.93 -1.43
N SER A 307 -11.76 13.41 -0.25
CA SER A 307 -11.14 12.97 1.00
C SER A 307 -11.42 11.48 1.19
N ALA A 308 -10.43 10.72 1.65
CA ALA A 308 -10.64 9.33 2.02
C ALA A 308 -11.82 9.22 3.01
N PRO A 309 -12.72 8.23 2.84
CA PRO A 309 -13.92 8.13 3.66
C PRO A 309 -13.55 8.04 5.15
N SER A 310 -14.12 8.96 5.94
CA SER A 310 -13.92 8.96 7.39
C SER A 310 -14.53 7.71 8.01
N ARG A 311 -13.89 7.16 9.05
CA ARG A 311 -14.37 5.98 9.78
C ARG A 311 -14.98 6.37 11.12
N ILE A 312 -16.05 5.69 11.52
CA ILE A 312 -16.68 5.82 12.85
C ILE A 312 -15.65 5.48 13.94
N ASN A 313 -15.57 6.31 14.98
CA ASN A 313 -14.62 6.13 16.08
C ASN A 313 -15.08 5.04 17.07
N VAL A 314 -14.87 3.78 16.69
CA VAL A 314 -15.22 2.62 17.51
C VAL A 314 -14.52 2.60 18.86
N ALA A 315 -13.32 3.20 18.98
CA ALA A 315 -12.60 3.25 20.25
C ALA A 315 -13.37 4.00 21.35
N ALA A 316 -14.29 4.91 20.98
CA ALA A 316 -15.13 5.62 21.92
C ALA A 316 -16.16 4.71 22.63
N LEU A 317 -16.48 3.54 22.06
CA LEU A 317 -17.38 2.55 22.68
C LEU A 317 -16.76 1.83 23.88
N GLY A 318 -15.46 2.02 24.14
CA GLY A 318 -14.84 1.59 25.39
C GLY A 318 -15.32 2.39 26.62
N ASN A 319 -15.94 3.56 26.42
CA ASN A 319 -16.58 4.31 27.51
C ASN A 319 -18.06 3.87 27.64
N PRO A 320 -18.50 3.38 28.82
CA PRO A 320 -19.88 2.94 29.03
C PRO A 320 -20.92 4.04 28.79
N GLU A 321 -20.64 5.29 29.18
CA GLU A 321 -21.57 6.42 28.99
C GLU A 321 -21.86 6.67 27.51
N LYS A 322 -20.84 6.57 26.66
CA LYS A 322 -20.98 6.75 25.20
C LYS A 322 -21.74 5.60 24.56
N ARG A 323 -21.57 4.39 25.07
CA ARG A 323 -22.33 3.21 24.63
C ARG A 323 -23.81 3.38 24.97
N GLU A 324 -24.13 3.82 26.17
CA GLU A 324 -25.51 4.10 26.59
C GLU A 324 -26.12 5.28 25.83
N ALA A 325 -25.36 6.36 25.63
CA ALA A 325 -25.80 7.50 24.84
C ALA A 325 -26.11 7.11 23.38
N LEU A 326 -25.29 6.25 22.77
CA LEU A 326 -25.55 5.72 21.43
C LEU A 326 -26.81 4.84 21.42
N SER A 327 -26.93 3.95 22.40
CA SER A 327 -28.09 3.07 22.56
C SER A 327 -29.39 3.87 22.65
N ARG A 328 -29.44 4.90 23.51
CA ARG A 328 -30.58 5.82 23.64
C ARG A 328 -30.85 6.59 22.36
N ALA A 329 -29.82 7.16 21.72
CA ALA A 329 -29.98 7.92 20.49
C ALA A 329 -30.58 7.06 19.35
N ILE A 330 -30.19 5.79 19.24
CA ILE A 330 -30.75 4.85 18.28
C ILE A 330 -32.22 4.56 18.63
N THR A 331 -32.52 4.20 19.89
CA THR A 331 -33.89 3.91 20.33
C THR A 331 -34.85 5.08 20.08
N THR A 332 -34.47 6.29 20.47
CA THR A 332 -35.30 7.49 20.27
C THR A 332 -35.56 7.76 18.79
N ARG A 333 -34.53 7.68 17.94
CA ARG A 333 -34.67 7.94 16.51
C ARG A 333 -35.47 6.86 15.79
N LEU A 334 -35.33 5.59 16.19
CA LEU A 334 -36.13 4.50 15.63
C LEU A 334 -37.59 4.59 16.07
N ALA A 335 -37.87 5.02 17.30
CA ALA A 335 -39.23 5.25 17.79
C ALA A 335 -39.93 6.38 17.01
N SER A 336 -39.26 7.53 16.83
CA SER A 336 -39.81 8.65 16.04
C SER A 336 -40.02 8.33 14.56
N ALA A 337 -39.27 7.37 14.01
CA ALA A 337 -39.35 6.95 12.62
C ALA A 337 -40.51 5.98 12.36
N THR A 338 -41.08 5.37 13.41
CA THR A 338 -42.15 4.36 13.31
C THR A 338 -43.54 4.99 13.30
N SER A 339 -43.70 6.21 13.80
CA SER A 339 -44.98 6.95 13.81
C SER A 339 -45.34 7.63 12.49
N ALA A 340 -44.47 7.61 11.47
CA ALA A 340 -44.64 8.40 10.24
C ALA A 340 -44.99 7.58 8.98
N GLN A 341 -44.89 6.24 8.98
CA GLN A 341 -45.12 5.40 7.79
C GLN A 341 -45.34 3.94 8.21
N ALA A 342 -46.60 3.56 8.45
CA ALA A 342 -46.96 2.21 8.89
C ALA A 342 -47.47 1.29 7.76
N ASP A 343 -47.80 1.80 6.57
CA ASP A 343 -48.34 0.99 5.47
C ASP A 343 -47.44 1.04 4.23
N GLU A 344 -47.08 -0.14 3.70
CA GLU A 344 -46.35 -0.41 2.45
C GLU A 344 -44.86 -0.01 2.31
N VAL A 345 -44.07 0.04 3.39
CA VAL A 345 -42.61 0.18 3.22
C VAL A 345 -41.98 -1.16 2.81
N SER A 346 -41.48 -1.23 1.57
CA SER A 346 -40.71 -2.37 1.04
C SER A 346 -39.54 -2.78 1.96
N VAL A 347 -39.11 -4.03 1.90
CA VAL A 347 -37.96 -4.55 2.67
C VAL A 347 -36.71 -3.68 2.50
N GLY A 348 -36.49 -3.16 1.29
CA GLY A 348 -35.41 -2.21 1.00
C GLY A 348 -35.55 -0.91 1.77
N GLY A 349 -36.74 -0.29 1.76
CA GLY A 349 -37.02 0.93 2.52
C GLY A 349 -36.84 0.77 4.03
N GLN A 350 -37.29 -0.36 4.59
CA GLN A 350 -37.10 -0.69 6.01
C GLN A 350 -35.62 -0.75 6.40
N TRP A 351 -34.80 -1.37 5.54
CA TRP A 351 -33.34 -1.43 5.72
C TRP A 351 -32.70 -0.04 5.59
N THR A 352 -33.00 0.71 4.54
CA THR A 352 -32.41 2.03 4.30
C THR A 352 -32.69 2.99 5.46
N GLN A 353 -33.91 2.98 5.99
CA GLN A 353 -34.30 3.77 7.15
C GLN A 353 -33.45 3.38 8.38
N MET A 354 -33.41 2.09 8.72
CA MET A 354 -32.66 1.60 9.88
C MET A 354 -31.15 1.88 9.75
N MET A 355 -30.56 1.59 8.58
CA MET A 355 -29.16 1.85 8.28
C MET A 355 -28.81 3.33 8.47
N THR A 356 -29.63 4.23 7.91
CA THR A 356 -29.41 5.69 7.99
C THR A 356 -29.46 6.14 9.44
N THR A 357 -30.47 5.70 10.20
CA THR A 357 -30.59 6.01 11.63
C THR A 357 -29.37 5.56 12.43
N ILE A 358 -28.91 4.31 12.26
CA ILE A 358 -27.74 3.77 12.96
C ILE A 358 -26.48 4.57 12.60
N LYS A 359 -26.29 4.84 11.31
CA LYS A 359 -25.11 5.53 10.79
C LYS A 359 -25.04 6.95 11.33
N GLU A 360 -26.14 7.71 11.27
CA GLU A 360 -26.19 9.08 11.77
C GLU A 360 -26.05 9.17 13.29
N ALA A 361 -26.70 8.27 14.05
CA ALA A 361 -26.56 8.21 15.50
C ALA A 361 -25.11 7.91 15.89
N SER A 362 -24.49 6.95 15.20
CA SER A 362 -23.08 6.60 15.38
C SER A 362 -22.15 7.77 15.09
N TRP A 363 -22.41 8.52 14.00
CA TRP A 363 -21.64 9.70 13.67
C TRP A 363 -21.78 10.82 14.70
N THR A 364 -22.99 11.04 15.20
CA THR A 364 -23.29 12.08 16.17
C THR A 364 -22.61 11.81 17.52
N VAL A 365 -22.71 10.56 18.03
CA VAL A 365 -22.23 10.21 19.37
C VAL A 365 -20.74 9.84 19.39
N LEU A 366 -20.28 9.01 18.43
CA LEU A 366 -18.91 8.50 18.43
C LEU A 366 -17.94 9.42 17.68
N GLY A 367 -18.43 10.15 16.68
CA GLY A 367 -17.64 11.05 15.85
C GLY A 367 -16.66 10.32 14.92
N ARG A 368 -15.80 11.12 14.29
CA ARG A 368 -14.76 10.64 13.36
C ARG A 368 -13.55 10.10 14.08
N THR A 369 -13.04 8.96 13.59
CA THR A 369 -11.74 8.44 14.00
C THR A 369 -10.69 9.47 13.64
N LYS A 370 -10.18 10.19 14.65
CA LYS A 370 -9.01 11.05 14.48
C LYS A 370 -7.77 10.16 14.45
N ARG A 371 -6.89 10.39 13.47
CA ARG A 371 -5.56 9.80 13.49
C ARG A 371 -4.81 10.44 14.65
N ARG A 372 -4.77 9.77 15.80
CA ARG A 372 -3.88 10.15 16.89
C ARG A 372 -2.47 9.73 16.50
N THR A 373 -1.64 10.68 16.08
CA THR A 373 -0.21 10.57 16.34
C THR A 373 -0.08 10.77 17.85
N LYS A 374 0.32 9.72 18.58
CA LYS A 374 0.70 9.92 19.98
C LYS A 374 1.98 10.73 19.93
N ASP A 375 1.91 11.99 20.33
CA ASP A 375 3.11 12.83 20.40
C ASP A 375 4.01 12.23 21.47
N TRP A 376 5.20 11.82 21.03
CA TRP A 376 6.20 11.17 21.89
C TRP A 376 7.00 12.21 22.68
N ILE A 377 6.85 13.48 22.35
CA ILE A 377 7.50 14.63 22.99
C ILE A 377 6.67 15.05 24.21
N SER A 378 7.33 15.24 25.34
CA SER A 378 6.70 15.73 26.56
C SER A 378 6.41 17.24 26.50
N GLU A 379 5.44 17.69 27.29
CA GLU A 379 5.08 19.11 27.41
C GLU A 379 6.28 19.96 27.86
N SER A 380 7.11 19.45 28.78
CA SER A 380 8.32 20.14 29.24
C SER A 380 9.35 20.34 28.11
N THR A 381 9.50 19.37 27.20
CA THR A 381 10.34 19.51 26.01
C THR A 381 9.78 20.55 25.03
N LEU A 382 8.46 20.63 24.88
CA LEU A 382 7.80 21.67 24.06
C LEU A 382 8.05 23.06 24.65
N GLN A 383 7.89 23.24 25.96
CA GLN A 383 8.16 24.50 26.66
C GLN A 383 9.62 24.93 26.54
N LEU A 384 10.58 24.00 26.67
CA LEU A 384 12.01 24.28 26.45
C LEU A 384 12.29 24.72 25.00
N SER A 385 11.62 24.10 24.02
CA SER A 385 11.72 24.48 22.61
C SER A 385 11.15 25.89 22.35
N THR A 386 10.02 26.23 22.97
CA THR A 386 9.41 27.56 22.88
C THR A 386 10.32 28.63 23.50
N ARG A 387 10.84 28.39 24.70
CA ARG A 387 11.79 29.30 25.36
C ARG A 387 13.09 29.48 24.57
N ALA A 388 13.59 28.41 23.94
CA ALA A 388 14.75 28.50 23.05
C ALA A 388 14.46 29.33 21.78
N HIS A 389 13.23 29.30 21.28
CA HIS A 389 12.78 30.11 20.15
C HIS A 389 12.65 31.60 20.53
N GLU A 390 12.09 31.89 21.71
CA GLU A 390 11.99 33.25 22.25
C GLU A 390 13.37 33.86 22.52
N ALA A 391 14.28 33.12 23.16
CA ALA A 391 15.66 33.55 23.38
C ALA A 391 16.42 33.80 22.07
N ARG A 392 16.03 33.13 20.97
CA ARG A 392 16.56 33.37 19.62
C ARG A 392 16.05 34.69 19.03
N LEU A 393 14.77 35.01 19.20
CA LEU A 393 14.20 36.27 18.73
C LEU A 393 14.79 37.47 19.49
N ALA A 394 15.08 37.29 20.78
CA ALA A 394 15.68 38.29 21.64
C ALA A 394 17.22 38.44 21.49
N GLY A 395 17.89 37.62 20.67
CA GLY A 395 19.35 37.68 20.50
C GLY A 395 20.17 37.29 21.75
N SER A 396 19.56 36.57 22.70
CA SER A 396 20.19 36.25 23.99
C SER A 396 21.23 35.13 23.91
N ASN A 397 22.30 35.25 24.71
CA ASN A 397 23.34 34.23 24.88
C ASN A 397 22.80 32.91 25.44
N GLU A 398 21.67 32.94 26.16
CA GLU A 398 21.04 31.77 26.79
C GLU A 398 20.43 30.80 25.77
N ARG A 399 20.26 31.23 24.51
CA ARG A 399 19.74 30.40 23.41
C ARG A 399 20.52 29.08 23.28
N ARG A 400 21.86 29.13 23.37
CA ARG A 400 22.70 27.93 23.18
C ARG A 400 22.47 26.90 24.28
N ARG A 401 22.24 27.35 25.51
CA ARG A 401 21.94 26.49 26.66
C ARG A 401 20.54 25.88 26.53
N LEU A 402 19.51 26.71 26.34
CA LEU A 402 18.12 26.23 26.19
C LEU A 402 17.95 25.27 25.00
N GLN A 403 18.64 25.51 23.88
CA GLN A 403 18.64 24.60 22.74
C GLN A 403 19.28 23.24 23.07
N ARG A 404 20.37 23.23 23.85
CA ARG A 404 21.03 21.99 24.30
C ARG A 404 20.12 21.21 25.27
N GLU A 405 19.47 21.91 26.20
CA GLU A 405 18.52 21.32 27.14
C GLU A 405 17.30 20.75 26.43
N ALA A 406 16.68 21.50 25.51
CA ALA A 406 15.58 21.01 24.67
C ALA A 406 15.99 19.78 23.85
N THR A 407 17.20 19.78 23.28
CA THR A 407 17.72 18.63 22.51
C THR A 407 17.97 17.42 23.40
N ARG A 408 18.47 17.62 24.63
CA ARG A 408 18.70 16.55 25.61
C ARG A 408 17.36 15.96 26.09
N SER A 409 16.40 16.82 26.41
CA SER A 409 15.04 16.42 26.81
C SER A 409 14.34 15.65 25.70
N ALA A 410 14.40 16.13 24.45
CA ALA A 410 13.86 15.42 23.29
C ALA A 410 14.54 14.05 23.06
N LYS A 411 15.86 13.93 23.27
CA LYS A 411 16.53 12.62 23.20
C LYS A 411 16.03 11.66 24.29
N ALA A 412 15.85 12.16 25.51
CA ALA A 412 15.34 11.37 26.64
C ALA A 412 13.89 10.92 26.40
N ASP A 413 13.02 11.82 25.93
CA ASP A 413 11.63 11.51 25.56
C ASP A 413 11.56 10.45 24.46
N ARG A 414 12.44 10.54 23.45
CA ARG A 414 12.52 9.56 22.38
C ARG A 414 12.90 8.17 22.90
N ILE A 415 13.89 8.10 23.79
CA ILE A 415 14.32 6.84 24.42
C ILE A 415 13.16 6.26 25.24
N ARG A 416 12.53 7.08 26.09
CA ARG A 416 11.39 6.69 26.93
C ARG A 416 10.23 6.16 26.10
N TYR A 417 9.90 6.81 25.00
CA TYR A 417 8.85 6.35 24.08
C TYR A 417 9.15 4.97 23.48
N TRP A 418 10.39 4.73 23.05
CA TRP A 418 10.78 3.43 22.50
C TRP A 418 10.82 2.32 23.56
N ILE A 419 11.24 2.64 24.79
CA ILE A 419 11.14 1.75 25.95
C ILE A 419 9.68 1.41 26.23
N GLU A 420 8.78 2.40 26.32
CA GLU A 420 7.34 2.18 26.54
C GLU A 420 6.72 1.28 25.45
N ILE A 421 7.15 1.45 24.19
CA ILE A 421 6.73 0.58 23.08
C ILE A 421 7.30 -0.84 23.21
N ALA A 422 8.56 -0.98 23.62
CA ALA A 422 9.21 -2.28 23.80
C ALA A 422 8.53 -3.05 24.94
N GLU A 423 8.33 -2.43 26.10
CA GLU A 423 7.60 -3.00 27.24
C GLU A 423 6.18 -3.43 26.82
N LYS A 424 5.45 -2.58 26.09
CA LYS A 424 4.11 -2.94 25.60
C LYS A 424 4.11 -4.13 24.64
N LYS A 425 5.17 -4.32 23.85
CA LYS A 425 5.33 -5.49 22.98
C LYS A 425 5.63 -6.73 23.83
N GLU A 426 6.52 -6.61 24.80
CA GLU A 426 6.87 -7.70 25.72
C GLU A 426 5.67 -8.16 26.53
N THR A 427 4.92 -7.24 27.16
CA THR A 427 3.67 -7.56 27.86
C THR A 427 2.65 -8.23 26.93
N ALA A 428 2.49 -7.72 25.70
CA ALA A 428 1.56 -8.34 24.75
C ALA A 428 2.02 -9.75 24.32
N SER A 429 3.33 -10.00 24.23
CA SER A 429 3.89 -11.30 23.94
C SER A 429 3.72 -12.27 25.12
N GLY A 430 3.99 -11.81 26.35
CA GLY A 430 3.86 -12.60 27.58
C GLY A 430 2.41 -13.02 27.87
N ILE A 431 1.43 -12.15 27.57
CA ILE A 431 0.00 -12.47 27.69
C ILE A 431 -0.50 -13.35 26.51
N GLY A 432 0.31 -13.53 25.45
CA GLY A 432 -0.11 -14.23 24.23
C GLY A 432 -1.09 -13.42 23.36
N ASP A 433 -1.24 -12.11 23.57
CA ASP A 433 -2.02 -11.21 22.70
C ASP A 433 -1.22 -10.81 21.46
N PHE A 434 -1.02 -11.80 20.57
CA PHE A 434 -0.35 -11.61 19.29
C PHE A 434 -1.02 -10.55 18.41
N GLY A 435 -2.31 -10.27 18.61
CA GLY A 435 -3.05 -9.23 17.89
C GLY A 435 -2.63 -7.81 18.27
N LYS A 436 -2.44 -7.54 19.57
CA LYS A 436 -1.87 -6.29 20.07
C LYS A 436 -0.39 -6.17 19.71
N LEU A 437 0.38 -7.26 19.87
CA LEU A 437 1.79 -7.29 19.48
C LEU A 437 2.00 -6.92 18.01
N PHE A 438 1.26 -7.54 17.08
CA PHE A 438 1.38 -7.24 15.65
C PHE A 438 1.03 -5.79 15.31
N ARG A 439 0.05 -5.19 16.00
CA ARG A 439 -0.29 -3.77 15.84
C ARG A 439 0.84 -2.86 16.30
N LEU A 440 1.44 -3.15 17.46
CA LEU A 440 2.58 -2.39 17.99
C LEU A 440 3.81 -2.51 17.09
N ILE A 441 4.06 -3.70 16.54
CA ILE A 441 5.09 -3.92 15.52
C ILE A 441 4.78 -3.07 14.29
N ARG A 442 3.55 -3.08 13.80
CA ARG A 442 3.15 -2.32 12.60
C ARG A 442 3.16 -0.81 12.80
N SER A 443 2.85 -0.31 14.00
CA SER A 443 2.92 1.12 14.30
C SER A 443 4.36 1.60 14.47
N ALA A 444 5.23 0.77 15.05
CA ALA A 444 6.66 1.04 15.21
C ALA A 444 7.44 0.93 13.89
N SER A 445 7.06 -0.06 13.07
CA SER A 445 7.61 -0.25 11.74
C SER A 445 6.96 0.78 10.83
N ASN A 446 7.62 1.91 10.56
CA ASN A 446 7.16 2.93 9.61
C ASN A 446 7.02 2.42 8.15
N ARG A 447 6.92 1.10 7.93
CA ARG A 447 6.57 0.43 6.67
C ARG A 447 5.11 0.66 6.31
N PHE A 448 4.76 1.91 6.02
CA PHE A 448 3.76 2.17 5.00
C PHE A 448 4.47 2.08 3.64
N CYS A 449 4.68 0.86 3.14
CA CYS A 449 4.71 0.73 1.68
C CYS A 449 3.28 1.02 1.24
N LYS A 450 3.03 2.19 0.64
CA LYS A 450 2.00 2.23 -0.39
C LYS A 450 2.37 1.11 -1.35
N GLN A 451 1.52 0.10 -1.49
CA GLN A 451 1.70 -0.88 -2.54
C GLN A 451 1.47 -0.14 -3.85
N ASP A 452 2.53 0.48 -4.35
CA ASP A 452 2.58 0.80 -5.75
C ASP A 452 2.87 -0.52 -6.47
N SER A 453 1.82 -1.30 -6.70
CA SER A 453 1.98 -2.46 -7.55
C SER A 453 2.15 -1.93 -8.97
N LEU A 454 3.36 -2.08 -9.48
CA LEU A 454 3.57 -2.32 -10.92
C LEU A 454 2.52 -3.36 -11.31
N LEU A 455 1.60 -3.05 -12.21
CA LEU A 455 0.54 -3.98 -12.63
C LEU A 455 0.74 -4.23 -14.12
N ARG A 456 0.68 -5.49 -14.55
CA ARG A 456 0.77 -5.84 -15.96
C ARG A 456 -0.61 -5.94 -16.60
N ASP A 457 -0.70 -5.52 -17.86
CA ASP A 457 -1.84 -5.82 -18.72
C ASP A 457 -1.85 -7.30 -19.14
N THR A 458 -2.83 -7.69 -19.95
CA THR A 458 -2.94 -9.05 -20.50
C THR A 458 -1.82 -9.40 -21.50
N ALA A 459 -1.17 -8.40 -22.09
CA ALA A 459 -0.03 -8.56 -23.00
C ALA A 459 1.34 -8.59 -22.27
N GLY A 460 1.35 -8.44 -20.95
CA GLY A 460 2.55 -8.46 -20.12
C GLY A 460 3.25 -7.10 -19.95
N ASN A 461 2.72 -6.01 -20.52
CA ASN A 461 3.27 -4.67 -20.39
C ASN A 461 2.85 -4.00 -19.09
N LEU A 462 3.71 -3.14 -18.54
CA LEU A 462 3.42 -2.39 -17.32
C LEU A 462 2.41 -1.27 -17.58
N ILE A 463 1.41 -1.17 -16.71
CA ILE A 463 0.41 -0.10 -16.74
C ILE A 463 0.90 1.05 -15.84
N PRO A 464 1.31 2.21 -16.39
CA PRO A 464 1.78 3.34 -15.59
C PRO A 464 0.63 4.15 -14.98
N GLU A 465 -0.54 4.17 -15.64
CA GLU A 465 -1.66 5.02 -15.29
C GLU A 465 -2.61 4.38 -14.27
N GLN A 466 -2.98 5.14 -13.22
CA GLN A 466 -3.79 4.66 -12.11
C GLN A 466 -5.22 4.25 -12.51
N SER A 467 -5.87 5.01 -13.40
CA SER A 467 -7.21 4.67 -13.90
C SER A 467 -7.19 3.33 -14.62
N LYS A 468 -6.23 3.14 -15.53
CA LYS A 468 -6.07 1.88 -16.27
C LYS A 468 -5.76 0.69 -15.36
N LYS A 469 -5.06 0.91 -14.24
CA LYS A 469 -4.87 -0.15 -13.21
C LYS A 469 -6.20 -0.54 -12.57
N MET A 470 -7.08 0.41 -12.28
CA MET A 470 -8.42 0.12 -11.73
C MET A 470 -9.28 -0.64 -12.75
N ASP A 471 -9.24 -0.23 -14.02
CA ASP A 471 -9.95 -0.93 -15.10
C ASP A 471 -9.45 -2.36 -15.27
N ARG A 472 -8.13 -2.56 -15.21
CA ARG A 472 -7.51 -3.89 -15.24
C ARG A 472 -7.98 -4.78 -14.09
N TRP A 473 -8.17 -4.23 -12.89
CA TRP A 473 -8.73 -4.98 -11.77
C TRP A 473 -10.17 -5.39 -12.01
N VAL A 474 -11.00 -4.49 -12.52
CA VAL A 474 -12.40 -4.79 -12.88
C VAL A 474 -12.46 -5.86 -13.94
N GLU A 475 -11.66 -5.74 -14.99
CA GLU A 475 -11.56 -6.72 -16.07
C GLU A 475 -11.20 -8.11 -15.52
N TYR A 476 -10.12 -8.20 -14.73
CA TYR A 476 -9.66 -9.46 -14.14
C TYR A 476 -10.73 -10.10 -13.24
N PHE A 477 -11.33 -9.35 -12.32
CA PHE A 477 -12.35 -9.91 -11.42
C PHE A 477 -13.66 -10.22 -12.13
N SER A 478 -14.03 -9.45 -13.15
CA SER A 478 -15.19 -9.75 -13.99
C SER A 478 -14.98 -11.07 -14.74
N GLN A 479 -13.84 -11.27 -15.40
CA GLN A 479 -13.51 -12.55 -16.05
C GLN A 479 -13.46 -13.72 -15.06
N LEU A 480 -12.94 -13.48 -13.85
CA LEU A 480 -12.81 -14.51 -12.83
C LEU A 480 -14.16 -14.93 -12.23
N LEU A 481 -15.08 -13.98 -12.03
CA LEU A 481 -16.37 -14.17 -11.33
C LEU A 481 -17.57 -14.28 -12.29
N ASN A 482 -17.37 -14.15 -13.60
CA ASN A 482 -18.41 -14.30 -14.63
C ASN A 482 -18.00 -15.32 -15.69
N ARG A 483 -17.67 -16.55 -15.26
CA ARG A 483 -17.28 -17.60 -16.21
C ARG A 483 -18.49 -18.09 -17.01
N PRO A 484 -18.33 -18.44 -18.30
CA PRO A 484 -19.39 -19.06 -19.07
C PRO A 484 -19.86 -20.35 -18.38
N THR A 485 -21.16 -20.53 -18.28
CA THR A 485 -21.75 -21.77 -17.78
C THR A 485 -21.83 -22.78 -18.92
N ASP A 486 -21.03 -23.84 -18.86
CA ASP A 486 -21.25 -25.00 -19.74
C ASP A 486 -22.60 -25.62 -19.40
N HIS A 487 -23.54 -25.59 -20.34
CA HIS A 487 -24.86 -26.22 -20.24
C HIS A 487 -24.78 -27.76 -20.32
N ARG A 488 -23.91 -28.39 -19.53
CA ARG A 488 -23.97 -29.83 -19.27
C ARG A 488 -24.88 -30.06 -18.07
N THR A 489 -26.17 -29.87 -18.28
CA THR A 489 -27.18 -30.58 -17.51
C THR A 489 -27.24 -32.03 -17.99
N ASP A 490 -27.89 -32.88 -17.19
CA ASP A 490 -28.40 -34.20 -17.59
C ASP A 490 -27.53 -35.40 -17.20
N GLN A 491 -27.47 -35.62 -15.88
CA GLN A 491 -27.73 -36.97 -15.34
C GLN A 491 -28.86 -36.81 -14.29
N PRO A 492 -30.00 -37.51 -14.43
CA PRO A 492 -31.04 -37.51 -13.41
C PRO A 492 -30.44 -37.99 -12.09
N ILE A 493 -30.51 -37.17 -11.05
CA ILE A 493 -30.11 -37.61 -9.72
C ILE A 493 -31.21 -38.54 -9.22
N SER A 494 -30.82 -39.80 -8.92
CA SER A 494 -31.66 -40.79 -8.24
C SER A 494 -32.41 -40.18 -7.06
N THR A 495 -33.64 -40.67 -6.84
CA THR A 495 -34.58 -40.33 -5.76
C THR A 495 -34.03 -39.44 -4.64
N PRO A 496 -34.60 -38.24 -4.41
CA PRO A 496 -34.10 -37.33 -3.39
C PRO A 496 -34.10 -38.01 -2.01
N PRO A 497 -32.99 -37.93 -1.25
CA PRO A 497 -33.00 -38.35 0.14
C PRO A 497 -34.04 -37.55 0.93
N ALA A 498 -34.54 -38.10 2.04
CA ALA A 498 -35.46 -37.40 2.94
C ALA A 498 -34.97 -35.98 3.23
N GLN A 499 -35.88 -35.00 3.30
CA GLN A 499 -35.48 -33.62 3.63
C GLN A 499 -34.78 -33.55 4.99
N TYR A 500 -33.91 -32.57 5.17
CA TYR A 500 -33.33 -32.28 6.48
C TYR A 500 -34.41 -31.79 7.43
N GLU A 501 -34.44 -32.33 8.64
CA GLU A 501 -35.16 -31.69 9.75
C GLU A 501 -34.41 -30.40 10.11
N SER A 502 -34.96 -29.26 9.71
CA SER A 502 -34.36 -27.96 9.95
C SER A 502 -35.44 -26.93 10.24
N ASN A 503 -35.16 -26.04 11.19
CA ASN A 503 -36.08 -24.96 11.55
C ASN A 503 -36.31 -24.00 10.36
N CYS A 504 -37.54 -24.02 9.83
CA CYS A 504 -37.99 -23.17 8.73
C CYS A 504 -38.86 -21.99 9.18
N ASP A 505 -39.01 -21.79 10.48
CA ASP A 505 -39.77 -20.69 11.07
C ASP A 505 -39.00 -19.37 10.99
N PRO A 506 -39.68 -18.21 11.01
CA PRO A 506 -39.00 -16.92 11.06
C PRO A 506 -37.97 -16.82 12.19
N PRO A 507 -36.88 -16.05 12.01
CA PRO A 507 -35.84 -15.88 13.02
C PRO A 507 -36.39 -15.23 14.30
N ASN A 508 -35.97 -15.71 15.46
CA ASN A 508 -36.33 -15.09 16.74
C ASN A 508 -35.23 -14.16 17.29
N THR A 509 -35.58 -13.36 18.31
CA THR A 509 -34.65 -12.40 18.93
C THR A 509 -33.47 -13.07 19.63
N ALA A 510 -33.64 -14.28 20.17
CA ALA A 510 -32.56 -15.03 20.83
C ALA A 510 -31.48 -15.49 19.84
N GLU A 511 -31.89 -16.07 18.70
CA GLU A 511 -31.00 -16.50 17.62
C GLU A 511 -30.20 -15.32 17.05
N ILE A 512 -30.87 -14.19 16.82
CA ILE A 512 -30.21 -12.98 16.29
C ILE A 512 -29.20 -12.43 17.31
N THR A 513 -29.55 -12.43 18.60
CA THR A 513 -28.65 -12.01 19.68
C THR A 513 -27.41 -12.90 19.73
N GLU A 514 -27.58 -14.22 19.60
CA GLU A 514 -26.47 -15.16 19.52
C GLU A 514 -25.55 -14.86 18.33
N MET A 515 -26.11 -14.55 17.15
CA MET A 515 -25.32 -14.18 15.97
C MET A 515 -24.55 -12.88 16.16
N ILE A 516 -25.16 -11.85 16.80
CA ILE A 516 -24.48 -10.59 17.13
C ILE A 516 -23.29 -10.85 18.08
N ASN A 517 -23.49 -11.69 19.08
CA ASN A 517 -22.43 -12.04 20.04
C ASN A 517 -21.26 -12.79 19.37
N LYS A 518 -21.56 -13.63 18.37
CA LYS A 518 -20.54 -14.34 17.56
C LYS A 518 -19.74 -13.43 16.63
N LEU A 519 -20.15 -12.18 16.39
CA LEU A 519 -19.39 -11.24 15.57
C LEU A 519 -17.99 -11.04 16.17
N LYS A 520 -16.98 -10.86 15.31
CA LYS A 520 -15.62 -10.56 15.77
C LYS A 520 -15.40 -9.06 15.74
N ASP A 521 -14.78 -8.53 16.78
CA ASP A 521 -14.42 -7.12 16.85
C ASP A 521 -13.28 -6.79 15.86
N ARG A 522 -13.14 -5.50 15.56
CA ARG A 522 -12.09 -4.90 14.73
C ARG A 522 -12.05 -5.47 13.32
N LYS A 523 -13.22 -5.80 12.77
CA LYS A 523 -13.37 -6.18 11.36
C LYS A 523 -13.76 -4.97 10.53
N ALA A 524 -13.44 -5.04 9.24
CA ALA A 524 -13.84 -4.02 8.30
C ALA A 524 -15.37 -4.09 8.10
N ALA A 525 -16.01 -2.92 8.07
CA ALA A 525 -17.39 -2.76 7.67
C ALA A 525 -17.57 -2.94 6.15
N GLY A 526 -18.81 -3.13 5.72
CA GLY A 526 -19.20 -3.20 4.32
C GLY A 526 -19.27 -1.83 3.66
N GLU A 527 -20.24 -1.67 2.77
CA GLU A 527 -20.51 -0.40 2.08
C GLU A 527 -21.26 0.57 3.00
N ASP A 528 -22.08 0.03 3.90
CA ASP A 528 -22.79 0.78 4.95
C ASP A 528 -21.85 1.62 5.83
N GLY A 529 -20.61 1.16 6.02
CA GLY A 529 -19.61 1.77 6.90
C GLY A 529 -19.86 1.53 8.39
N ILE A 530 -20.79 0.65 8.75
CA ILE A 530 -21.17 0.35 10.13
C ILE A 530 -20.35 -0.84 10.65
N PRO A 531 -19.49 -0.67 11.66
CA PRO A 531 -18.63 -1.74 12.15
C PRO A 531 -19.37 -2.70 13.12
N PRO A 532 -18.93 -3.95 13.27
CA PRO A 532 -19.58 -4.95 14.14
C PRO A 532 -19.76 -4.51 15.60
N GLU A 533 -18.84 -3.69 16.10
CA GLU A 533 -18.87 -3.19 17.47
C GLU A 533 -20.09 -2.32 17.77
N VAL A 534 -20.65 -1.63 16.76
CA VAL A 534 -21.89 -0.85 16.92
C VAL A 534 -23.08 -1.79 17.16
N TYR A 535 -23.18 -2.88 16.39
CA TYR A 535 -24.23 -3.89 16.56
C TYR A 535 -24.15 -4.58 17.93
N LYS A 536 -22.94 -4.86 18.42
CA LYS A 536 -22.75 -5.43 19.76
C LYS A 536 -23.08 -4.46 20.89
N ALA A 537 -22.68 -3.20 20.73
CA ALA A 537 -22.86 -2.17 21.75
C ALA A 537 -24.34 -1.78 21.95
N CYS A 538 -25.15 -1.89 20.90
CA CYS A 538 -26.55 -1.50 20.88
C CYS A 538 -27.48 -2.68 20.57
N SER A 539 -27.08 -3.90 20.95
CA SER A 539 -27.83 -5.13 20.65
C SER A 539 -29.27 -5.05 21.15
N SER A 540 -29.49 -4.64 22.41
CA SER A 540 -30.81 -4.52 23.03
C SER A 540 -31.74 -3.53 22.29
N SER A 541 -31.20 -2.43 21.77
CA SER A 541 -31.99 -1.41 21.06
C SER A 541 -32.27 -1.75 19.60
N LEU A 542 -31.48 -2.65 19.01
CA LEU A 542 -31.58 -3.02 17.60
C LEU A 542 -32.30 -4.34 17.37
N ILE A 543 -32.38 -5.20 18.39
CA ILE A 543 -32.81 -6.59 18.23
C ILE A 543 -34.23 -6.72 17.66
N ASP A 544 -35.18 -5.94 18.17
CA ASP A 544 -36.58 -5.99 17.74
C ASP A 544 -36.74 -5.52 16.29
N ARG A 545 -35.99 -4.48 15.91
CA ARG A 545 -36.02 -3.95 14.54
C ARG A 545 -35.34 -4.91 13.56
N LEU A 546 -34.24 -5.52 13.96
CA LEU A 546 -33.58 -6.58 13.18
C LEU A 546 -34.49 -7.81 13.02
N CYS A 547 -35.19 -8.20 14.09
CA CYS A 547 -36.16 -9.29 14.06
C CYS A 547 -37.30 -8.99 13.08
N THR A 548 -37.86 -7.79 13.13
CA THR A 548 -38.91 -7.32 12.20
C THR A 548 -38.43 -7.32 10.75
N LEU A 549 -37.22 -6.79 10.49
CA LEU A 549 -36.63 -6.78 9.15
C LEU A 549 -36.38 -8.20 8.65
N PHE A 550 -35.75 -9.05 9.46
CA PHE A 550 -35.42 -10.42 9.08
C PHE A 550 -36.68 -11.28 8.90
N GLY A 551 -37.72 -11.06 9.70
CA GLY A 551 -39.03 -11.69 9.52
C GLY A 551 -39.74 -11.23 8.23
N SER A 552 -39.54 -9.98 7.83
CA SER A 552 -40.06 -9.46 6.55
C SER A 552 -39.29 -10.04 5.35
N ILE A 553 -37.96 -10.10 5.42
CA ILE A 553 -37.11 -10.81 4.45
C ILE A 553 -37.52 -12.30 4.37
N TRP A 554 -37.76 -12.93 5.53
CA TRP A 554 -38.14 -14.34 5.59
C TRP A 554 -39.46 -14.61 4.87
N ARG A 555 -40.47 -13.77 5.09
CA ARG A 555 -41.79 -13.92 4.45
C ARG A 555 -41.77 -13.58 2.97
N ALA A 556 -41.18 -12.44 2.60
CA ALA A 556 -41.15 -11.96 1.23
C ALA A 556 -40.12 -12.68 0.34
N GLU A 557 -39.14 -13.37 0.93
CA GLU A 557 -38.00 -13.99 0.24
C GLU A 557 -37.18 -13.00 -0.62
N ALA A 558 -37.32 -11.71 -0.32
CA ALA A 558 -36.68 -10.59 -0.99
C ALA A 558 -35.67 -9.88 -0.06
N PHE A 559 -34.56 -9.44 -0.62
CA PHE A 559 -33.46 -8.83 0.13
C PHE A 559 -33.30 -7.34 -0.20
N PRO A 560 -32.76 -6.53 0.72
CA PRO A 560 -32.37 -5.17 0.40
C PRO A 560 -31.34 -5.17 -0.76
N PRO A 561 -31.49 -4.32 -1.78
CA PRO A 561 -30.56 -4.26 -2.91
C PRO A 561 -29.09 -4.08 -2.48
N ASP A 562 -28.86 -3.27 -1.44
CA ASP A 562 -27.53 -3.00 -0.88
C ASP A 562 -26.81 -4.28 -0.40
N TRP A 563 -27.55 -5.30 0.05
CA TRP A 563 -26.95 -6.53 0.57
C TRP A 563 -26.35 -7.43 -0.51
N GLY A 564 -26.78 -7.23 -1.76
CA GLY A 564 -26.19 -7.86 -2.94
C GLY A 564 -24.89 -7.21 -3.39
N MET A 565 -24.59 -6.01 -2.89
CA MET A 565 -23.40 -5.24 -3.23
C MET A 565 -22.23 -5.59 -2.31
N SER A 566 -21.03 -5.69 -2.89
CA SER A 566 -19.82 -5.96 -2.11
C SER A 566 -18.62 -5.17 -2.58
N ILE A 567 -17.75 -4.82 -1.64
CA ILE A 567 -16.46 -4.19 -1.96
C ILE A 567 -15.38 -5.26 -2.02
N LEU A 568 -14.83 -5.48 -3.22
CA LEU A 568 -13.71 -6.38 -3.45
C LEU A 568 -12.38 -5.70 -3.11
N LEU A 569 -11.66 -6.31 -2.18
CA LEU A 569 -10.31 -5.94 -1.77
C LEU A 569 -9.30 -6.99 -2.28
N PRO A 570 -8.47 -6.66 -3.27
CA PRO A 570 -7.36 -7.50 -3.71
C PRO A 570 -6.26 -7.58 -2.64
N ILE A 571 -6.05 -8.77 -2.08
CA ILE A 571 -4.98 -9.05 -1.11
C ILE A 571 -3.87 -9.87 -1.78
N PRO A 572 -2.60 -9.44 -1.70
CA PRO A 572 -1.48 -10.14 -2.33
C PRO A 572 -1.29 -11.54 -1.72
N LYS A 573 -1.07 -12.52 -2.59
CA LYS A 573 -0.56 -13.87 -2.27
C LYS A 573 0.97 -13.89 -2.48
N LYS A 574 1.57 -15.06 -2.27
CA LYS A 574 2.96 -15.34 -2.69
C LYS A 574 3.03 -15.32 -4.23
N GLY A 575 4.13 -14.85 -4.79
CA GLY A 575 4.34 -14.74 -6.24
C GLY A 575 4.65 -13.30 -6.67
N ASP A 576 4.70 -13.08 -7.98
CA ASP A 576 4.90 -11.77 -8.57
C ASP A 576 3.68 -10.86 -8.30
N LYS A 577 3.92 -9.74 -7.63
CA LYS A 577 2.89 -8.75 -7.29
C LYS A 577 2.45 -7.92 -8.50
N SER A 578 3.10 -8.10 -9.65
CA SER A 578 2.69 -7.44 -10.89
C SER A 578 1.57 -8.13 -11.64
N ALA A 579 1.31 -9.40 -11.33
CA ALA A 579 0.25 -10.19 -11.92
C ALA A 579 -1.02 -10.18 -11.04
N CYS A 580 -2.19 -9.90 -11.63
CA CYS A 580 -3.49 -9.89 -10.94
C CYS A 580 -3.86 -11.26 -10.31
N GLU A 581 -3.43 -12.36 -10.92
CA GLU A 581 -3.71 -13.73 -10.46
C GLU A 581 -3.11 -14.07 -9.09
N ASN A 582 -2.01 -13.40 -8.75
CA ASN A 582 -1.35 -13.50 -7.46
C ASN A 582 -2.06 -12.68 -6.38
N TYR A 583 -3.28 -12.22 -6.63
CA TYR A 583 -4.13 -11.57 -5.64
C TYR A 583 -5.37 -12.41 -5.32
N ARG A 584 -5.84 -12.27 -4.09
CA ARG A 584 -7.09 -12.84 -3.60
C ARG A 584 -8.10 -11.70 -3.46
N GLY A 585 -9.16 -11.71 -4.26
CA GLY A 585 -10.32 -10.85 -4.00
C GLY A 585 -11.02 -11.29 -2.72
N ILE A 586 -11.14 -10.36 -1.77
CA ILE A 586 -11.94 -10.53 -0.55
C ILE A 586 -13.12 -9.58 -0.63
N SER A 587 -14.33 -10.10 -0.48
CA SER A 587 -15.54 -9.29 -0.46
C SER A 587 -15.81 -8.78 0.95
N LEU A 588 -15.91 -7.46 1.10
CA LEU A 588 -16.53 -6.84 2.26
C LEU A 588 -18.03 -6.73 2.00
N ILE A 589 -18.81 -7.32 2.90
CA ILE A 589 -20.27 -7.28 2.91
C ILE A 589 -20.74 -6.55 4.17
N ASP A 590 -21.95 -6.02 4.12
CA ASP A 590 -22.56 -5.35 5.26
C ASP A 590 -22.72 -6.30 6.45
N VAL A 591 -22.59 -5.76 7.66
CA VAL A 591 -22.60 -6.56 8.88
C VAL A 591 -23.99 -7.16 9.12
N ALA A 592 -25.07 -6.44 8.80
CA ALA A 592 -26.43 -6.96 8.90
C ALA A 592 -26.67 -8.16 7.97
N ALA A 593 -26.22 -8.07 6.71
CA ALA A 593 -26.25 -9.19 5.77
C ALA A 593 -25.45 -10.39 6.30
N LYS A 594 -24.32 -10.14 6.97
CA LYS A 594 -23.50 -11.19 7.59
C LYS A 594 -24.18 -11.85 8.80
N ILE A 595 -24.94 -11.10 9.61
CA ILE A 595 -25.73 -11.65 10.72
C ILE A 595 -26.77 -12.62 10.15
N PHE A 596 -27.55 -12.18 9.16
CA PHE A 596 -28.56 -13.02 8.51
C PHE A 596 -27.95 -14.26 7.83
N GLY A 597 -26.84 -14.10 7.11
CA GLY A 597 -26.14 -15.24 6.47
C GLY A 597 -25.54 -16.22 7.48
N SER A 598 -25.17 -15.75 8.68
CA SER A 598 -24.67 -16.62 9.77
C SER A 598 -25.81 -17.41 10.39
N LEU A 599 -26.99 -16.81 10.56
CA LEU A 599 -28.20 -17.48 11.01
C LEU A 599 -28.57 -18.65 10.07
N LEU A 600 -28.68 -18.37 8.76
CA LEU A 600 -28.98 -19.40 7.76
C LEU A 600 -27.93 -20.53 7.78
N LEU A 601 -26.65 -20.17 7.94
CA LEU A 601 -25.57 -21.15 8.04
C LEU A 601 -25.73 -22.04 9.27
N THR A 602 -26.03 -21.49 10.44
CA THR A 602 -26.17 -22.26 11.68
C THR A 602 -27.28 -23.30 11.53
N ARG A 603 -28.47 -22.89 11.09
CA ARG A 603 -29.62 -23.79 10.90
C ARG A 603 -29.32 -24.92 9.91
N PHE A 604 -28.60 -24.62 8.83
CA PHE A 604 -28.24 -25.64 7.84
C PHE A 604 -27.07 -26.53 8.25
N SER A 605 -26.08 -25.99 8.98
CA SER A 605 -24.86 -26.73 9.31
C SER A 605 -25.14 -27.90 10.25
N GLU A 606 -26.05 -27.73 11.20
CA GLU A 606 -26.43 -28.78 12.15
C GLU A 606 -27.02 -30.00 11.44
N ALA A 607 -28.00 -29.78 10.57
CA ALA A 607 -28.62 -30.85 9.79
C ALA A 607 -27.65 -31.48 8.78
N ARG A 608 -26.80 -30.66 8.15
CA ARG A 608 -25.81 -31.15 7.18
C ARG A 608 -24.69 -31.97 7.82
N ASP A 609 -24.19 -31.58 8.99
CA ASP A 609 -23.04 -32.25 9.60
C ASP A 609 -23.34 -33.73 9.92
N GLN A 610 -24.61 -34.08 10.14
CA GLN A 610 -25.08 -35.46 10.33
C GLN A 610 -24.94 -36.33 9.07
N ARG A 611 -25.16 -35.76 7.87
CA ARG A 611 -25.07 -36.49 6.58
C ARG A 611 -23.70 -36.41 5.90
N THR A 612 -22.77 -35.64 6.45
CA THR A 612 -21.46 -35.40 5.84
C THR A 612 -20.50 -36.56 6.17
N ARG A 613 -19.87 -37.14 5.14
CA ARG A 613 -18.93 -38.26 5.29
C ARG A 613 -17.83 -37.98 6.34
N PRO A 614 -17.43 -38.96 7.16
CA PRO A 614 -16.40 -38.78 8.19
C PRO A 614 -15.07 -38.24 7.65
N ASN A 615 -14.69 -38.63 6.43
CA ASN A 615 -13.43 -38.26 5.79
C ASN A 615 -13.37 -36.78 5.37
N GLN A 616 -14.51 -36.07 5.33
CA GLN A 616 -14.52 -34.64 5.09
C GLN A 616 -14.20 -33.92 6.39
N GLY A 617 -13.00 -33.37 6.51
CA GLY A 617 -12.56 -32.59 7.67
C GLY A 617 -12.62 -31.07 7.50
N GLY A 618 -12.72 -30.56 6.27
CA GLY A 618 -12.67 -29.13 6.02
C GLY A 618 -13.94 -28.39 6.44
N PHE A 619 -13.79 -27.28 7.18
CA PHE A 619 -14.86 -26.37 7.61
C PHE A 619 -15.94 -26.99 8.53
N ARG A 620 -15.60 -28.04 9.28
CA ARG A 620 -16.52 -28.71 10.21
C ARG A 620 -16.15 -28.46 11.66
N ARG A 621 -17.16 -28.30 12.51
CA ARG A 621 -16.96 -28.13 13.95
C ARG A 621 -16.26 -29.36 14.52
N GLY A 622 -15.22 -29.16 15.34
CA GLY A 622 -14.48 -30.25 15.99
C GLY A 622 -13.57 -31.08 15.07
N ARG A 623 -13.33 -30.65 13.82
CA ARG A 623 -12.38 -31.28 12.90
C ARG A 623 -11.32 -30.29 12.44
N GLY A 624 -10.05 -30.68 12.43
CA GLY A 624 -8.93 -29.83 12.05
C GLY A 624 -7.97 -30.49 11.06
N CYS A 625 -6.98 -29.70 10.59
CA CYS A 625 -5.91 -30.24 9.73
C CYS A 625 -5.07 -31.31 10.44
N VAL A 626 -4.92 -31.20 11.76
CA VAL A 626 -4.17 -32.17 12.57
C VAL A 626 -4.80 -33.55 12.49
N ASP A 627 -6.12 -33.65 12.57
CA ASP A 627 -6.84 -34.93 12.45
C ASP A 627 -6.61 -35.58 11.09
N GLN A 628 -6.66 -34.79 10.01
CA GLN A 628 -6.46 -35.29 8.65
C GLN A 628 -5.02 -35.72 8.39
N ILE A 629 -4.05 -34.96 8.92
CA ILE A 629 -2.62 -35.33 8.88
C ILE A 629 -2.39 -36.63 9.65
N PHE A 630 -3.01 -36.76 10.83
CA PHE A 630 -2.93 -37.97 11.63
C PHE A 630 -3.50 -39.18 10.86
N THR A 631 -4.69 -39.06 10.28
CA THR A 631 -5.30 -40.13 9.47
C THR A 631 -4.41 -40.52 8.29
N LEU A 632 -3.92 -39.55 7.51
CA LEU A 632 -3.03 -39.82 6.38
C LEU A 632 -1.76 -40.53 6.83
N ARG A 633 -1.13 -40.06 7.93
CA ARG A 633 0.07 -40.66 8.49
C ARG A 633 -0.17 -42.11 8.92
N ARG A 634 -1.28 -42.41 9.59
CA ARG A 634 -1.64 -43.78 10.00
C ARG A 634 -1.83 -44.70 8.80
N ILE A 635 -2.49 -44.22 7.74
CA ILE A 635 -2.64 -45.00 6.49
C ILE A 635 -1.27 -45.32 5.89
N LEU A 636 -0.38 -44.32 5.78
CA LEU A 636 0.96 -44.51 5.22
C LEU A 636 1.80 -45.48 6.04
N GLU A 637 1.80 -45.37 7.37
CA GLU A 637 2.54 -46.27 8.26
C GLU A 637 2.01 -47.71 8.19
N HIS A 638 0.70 -47.90 8.13
CA HIS A 638 0.11 -49.23 7.97
C HIS A 638 0.51 -49.85 6.62
N ARG A 639 0.39 -49.09 5.52
CA ARG A 639 0.77 -49.56 4.19
C ARG A 639 2.26 -49.89 4.11
N TYR A 640 3.11 -49.11 4.76
CA TYR A 640 4.54 -49.36 4.88
C TYR A 640 4.82 -50.67 5.63
N LYS A 641 4.16 -50.91 6.77
CA LYS A 641 4.31 -52.14 7.56
C LYS A 641 4.01 -53.41 6.75
N PHE A 642 3.01 -53.36 5.87
CA PHE A 642 2.63 -54.49 5.00
C PHE A 642 3.30 -54.46 3.61
N GLN A 643 4.33 -53.62 3.43
CA GLN A 643 5.08 -53.47 2.16
C GLN A 643 4.18 -53.27 0.92
N GLN A 644 3.04 -52.60 1.10
CA GLN A 644 2.12 -52.36 -0.01
C GLN A 644 2.53 -51.15 -0.84
N PRO A 645 2.58 -51.26 -2.18
CA PRO A 645 2.83 -50.11 -3.04
C PRO A 645 1.75 -49.05 -2.79
N THR A 646 2.18 -47.81 -2.58
CA THR A 646 1.29 -46.72 -2.14
C THR A 646 1.60 -45.44 -2.90
N VAL A 647 0.56 -44.85 -3.50
CA VAL A 647 0.64 -43.58 -4.21
C VAL A 647 -0.33 -42.60 -3.54
N ALA A 648 0.16 -41.41 -3.19
CA ALA A 648 -0.66 -40.33 -2.66
C ALA A 648 -0.91 -39.28 -3.75
N CYS A 649 -2.19 -39.04 -4.08
CA CYS A 649 -2.59 -38.01 -5.05
C CYS A 649 -3.13 -36.78 -4.32
N PHE A 650 -2.49 -35.62 -4.55
CA PHE A 650 -2.95 -34.34 -4.02
C PHE A 650 -3.67 -33.55 -5.12
N ILE A 651 -4.95 -33.27 -4.90
CA ILE A 651 -5.80 -32.55 -5.84
C ILE A 651 -6.15 -31.19 -5.24
N ASP A 652 -5.89 -30.11 -5.97
CA ASP A 652 -6.31 -28.76 -5.62
C ASP A 652 -7.07 -28.09 -6.77
N PHE A 653 -8.09 -27.31 -6.41
CA PHE A 653 -8.95 -26.65 -7.39
C PHE A 653 -8.49 -25.21 -7.61
N ARG A 654 -8.14 -24.88 -8.87
CA ARG A 654 -7.83 -23.51 -9.25
C ARG A 654 -9.06 -22.63 -9.01
N THR A 655 -8.91 -21.62 -8.15
CA THR A 655 -9.94 -20.58 -7.90
C THR A 655 -11.31 -21.14 -7.50
N ALA A 656 -11.34 -22.26 -6.75
CA ALA A 656 -12.52 -23.09 -6.49
C ALA A 656 -13.82 -22.33 -6.17
N PHE A 657 -13.76 -21.25 -5.37
CA PHE A 657 -14.94 -20.48 -4.96
C PHE A 657 -15.42 -19.47 -6.00
N ASP A 658 -14.50 -18.93 -6.81
CA ASP A 658 -14.82 -17.89 -7.79
C ASP A 658 -15.49 -18.50 -9.01
N SER A 659 -15.28 -19.80 -9.26
CA SER A 659 -15.73 -20.53 -10.45
C SER A 659 -16.95 -21.43 -10.24
N VAL A 660 -17.68 -21.27 -9.13
CA VAL A 660 -18.83 -22.14 -8.82
C VAL A 660 -20.02 -21.75 -9.70
N ASN A 661 -20.61 -22.71 -10.41
CA ASN A 661 -21.89 -22.51 -11.08
C ASN A 661 -23.02 -22.49 -10.04
N ARG A 662 -23.80 -21.40 -9.98
CA ARG A 662 -24.86 -21.23 -8.99
C ARG A 662 -26.05 -22.16 -9.23
N GLU A 663 -26.49 -22.33 -10.47
CA GLU A 663 -27.62 -23.20 -10.81
C GLU A 663 -27.35 -24.67 -10.47
N SER A 664 -26.17 -25.14 -10.85
CA SER A 664 -25.78 -26.50 -10.52
C SER A 664 -25.56 -26.69 -9.02
N LEU A 665 -25.09 -25.64 -8.31
CA LEU A 665 -25.02 -25.64 -6.86
C LEU A 665 -26.42 -25.77 -6.23
N TRP A 666 -27.42 -25.01 -6.69
CA TRP A 666 -28.80 -25.09 -6.21
C TRP A 666 -29.39 -26.49 -6.40
N THR A 667 -29.17 -27.08 -7.58
CA THR A 667 -29.62 -28.44 -7.90
C THR A 667 -29.01 -29.47 -6.96
N ILE A 668 -27.71 -29.37 -6.68
CA ILE A 668 -27.03 -30.28 -5.75
C ILE A 668 -27.56 -30.11 -4.33
N ILE A 669 -27.76 -28.89 -3.88
CA ILE A 669 -28.26 -28.59 -2.53
C ILE A 669 -29.68 -29.14 -2.35
N GLN A 670 -30.53 -28.94 -3.34
CA GLN A 670 -31.89 -29.48 -3.34
C GLN A 670 -31.86 -31.02 -3.31
N SER A 671 -31.02 -31.64 -4.13
CA SER A 671 -30.81 -33.10 -4.11
C SER A 671 -30.17 -33.63 -2.83
N ASP A 672 -29.63 -32.76 -1.96
CA ASP A 672 -29.08 -33.17 -0.66
C ASP A 672 -30.14 -33.20 0.44
N GLY A 673 -31.36 -32.73 0.13
CA GLY A 673 -32.49 -32.66 1.04
C GLY A 673 -32.68 -31.30 1.72
N MET A 674 -32.10 -30.20 1.21
CA MET A 674 -32.30 -28.87 1.79
C MET A 674 -33.77 -28.44 1.68
N PRO A 675 -34.40 -27.94 2.76
CA PRO A 675 -35.77 -27.44 2.69
C PRO A 675 -35.91 -26.30 1.68
N ASP A 676 -36.99 -26.33 0.90
CA ASP A 676 -37.22 -25.38 -0.19
C ASP A 676 -37.24 -23.93 0.29
N LYS A 677 -37.73 -23.69 1.52
CA LYS A 677 -37.75 -22.34 2.11
C LYS A 677 -36.35 -21.75 2.22
N LEU A 678 -35.40 -22.51 2.76
CA LEU A 678 -34.02 -22.06 2.91
C LEU A 678 -33.33 -21.93 1.55
N LEU A 679 -33.67 -22.81 0.59
CA LEU A 679 -33.15 -22.74 -0.78
C LEU A 679 -33.63 -21.48 -1.50
N ARG A 680 -34.91 -21.11 -1.37
CA ARG A 680 -35.44 -19.87 -1.95
C ARG A 680 -34.80 -18.62 -1.33
N LEU A 681 -34.59 -18.59 -0.02
CA LEU A 681 -33.85 -17.51 0.64
C LEU A 681 -32.40 -17.40 0.14
N LEU A 682 -31.72 -18.52 -0.07
CA LEU A 682 -30.40 -18.53 -0.68
C LEU A 682 -30.40 -18.00 -2.12
N ARG A 683 -31.35 -18.46 -2.95
CA ARG A 683 -31.51 -17.98 -4.33
C ARG A 683 -31.82 -16.48 -4.36
N GLY A 684 -32.72 -16.02 -3.49
CA GLY A 684 -33.08 -14.61 -3.33
C GLY A 684 -31.86 -13.74 -3.00
N TYR A 685 -31.00 -14.18 -2.06
CA TYR A 685 -29.77 -13.45 -1.71
C TYR A 685 -28.78 -13.33 -2.89
N TYR A 686 -28.70 -14.35 -3.74
CA TYR A 686 -27.79 -14.39 -4.90
C TYR A 686 -28.40 -13.88 -6.21
N SER A 687 -29.66 -13.43 -6.20
CA SER A 687 -30.39 -13.00 -7.40
C SER A 687 -29.80 -11.73 -8.03
N THR A 688 -29.46 -10.75 -7.20
CA THR A 688 -28.88 -9.46 -7.63
C THR A 688 -27.57 -9.23 -6.90
N THR A 689 -26.46 -9.78 -7.40
CA THR A 689 -25.13 -9.58 -6.80
C THR A 689 -24.21 -8.74 -7.68
N GLY A 690 -23.63 -7.71 -7.09
CA GLY A 690 -22.68 -6.81 -7.73
C GLY A 690 -21.44 -6.58 -6.88
N ALA A 691 -20.38 -6.07 -7.51
CA ALA A 691 -19.16 -5.72 -6.80
C ALA A 691 -18.48 -4.46 -7.35
N ARG A 692 -17.76 -3.77 -6.45
CA ARG A 692 -16.81 -2.70 -6.77
C ARG A 692 -15.44 -3.06 -6.23
N VAL A 693 -14.38 -2.83 -6.99
CA VAL A 693 -13.01 -3.03 -6.52
C VAL A 693 -12.54 -1.78 -5.80
N ARG A 694 -12.04 -1.93 -4.56
CA ARG A 694 -11.40 -0.83 -3.81
C ARG A 694 -9.90 -1.06 -3.74
N MET A 695 -9.14 -0.24 -4.46
CA MET A 695 -7.68 -0.27 -4.48
C MET A 695 -7.12 1.14 -4.60
N TYR A 696 -5.89 1.35 -4.11
CA TYR A 696 -5.17 2.63 -4.23
C TYR A 696 -5.88 3.85 -3.61
N GLY A 697 -6.90 3.64 -2.77
CA GLY A 697 -7.71 4.71 -2.18
C GLY A 697 -8.88 5.17 -3.05
N GLU A 698 -9.13 4.49 -4.17
CA GLU A 698 -10.24 4.73 -5.09
C GLU A 698 -11.14 3.48 -5.15
N GLU A 699 -12.37 3.68 -5.64
CA GLU A 699 -13.34 2.62 -5.90
C GLU A 699 -13.64 2.58 -7.39
N SER A 700 -13.70 1.38 -7.96
CA SER A 700 -14.01 1.19 -9.37
C SER A 700 -15.48 1.40 -9.67
N ARG A 701 -15.80 1.43 -10.97
CA ARG A 701 -17.16 1.16 -11.43
C ARG A 701 -17.67 -0.19 -10.96
N GLU A 702 -18.99 -0.29 -10.86
CA GLU A 702 -19.70 -1.50 -10.51
C GLU A 702 -19.72 -2.51 -11.65
N PHE A 703 -19.67 -3.80 -11.30
CA PHE A 703 -19.89 -4.89 -12.23
C PHE A 703 -20.71 -6.01 -11.56
N THR A 704 -21.52 -6.70 -12.36
CA THR A 704 -22.39 -7.79 -11.92
C THR A 704 -21.62 -9.09 -11.75
N LEU A 705 -22.08 -9.94 -10.83
CA LEU A 705 -21.52 -11.26 -10.55
C LEU A 705 -22.53 -12.36 -10.90
N THR A 706 -22.21 -13.20 -11.88
CA THR A 706 -23.07 -14.30 -12.35
C THR A 706 -22.61 -15.67 -11.84
N THR A 707 -21.32 -15.85 -11.59
CA THR A 707 -20.74 -17.09 -11.07
C THR A 707 -20.02 -16.86 -9.74
N GLY A 708 -19.66 -17.96 -9.10
CA GLY A 708 -18.92 -17.95 -7.85
C GLY A 708 -19.77 -17.59 -6.63
N VAL A 709 -19.14 -17.79 -5.48
CA VAL A 709 -19.70 -17.48 -4.15
C VAL A 709 -18.80 -16.48 -3.45
N SER A 710 -19.37 -15.39 -2.93
CA SER A 710 -18.62 -14.29 -2.35
C SER A 710 -17.73 -14.74 -1.19
N ARG A 711 -16.45 -14.37 -1.25
CA ARG A 711 -15.49 -14.68 -0.18
C ARG A 711 -15.61 -13.69 0.98
N VAL A 712 -16.44 -14.01 1.95
CA VAL A 712 -16.51 -13.30 3.24
C VAL A 712 -15.38 -13.75 4.17
N VAL A 713 -14.81 -12.83 4.95
CA VAL A 713 -13.71 -13.09 5.89
C VAL A 713 -14.20 -13.76 7.19
N PRO A 714 -13.68 -14.96 7.55
CA PRO A 714 -13.31 -15.29 8.91
C PRO A 714 -11.78 -15.17 9.03
N SER A 715 -11.29 -14.11 9.68
CA SER A 715 -9.84 -13.92 9.76
C SER A 715 -9.27 -14.91 10.77
N HIS A 716 -8.46 -15.84 10.30
CA HIS A 716 -7.12 -15.97 10.84
C HIS A 716 -6.17 -16.32 9.69
N ARG A 717 -5.04 -15.60 9.65
CA ARG A 717 -3.86 -15.97 8.89
C ARG A 717 -3.43 -17.36 9.35
N CYS A 718 -3.47 -18.35 8.47
CA CYS A 718 -2.69 -19.58 8.68
C CYS A 718 -1.25 -19.21 8.32
N CYS A 719 -0.40 -19.05 9.33
CA CYS A 719 1.04 -18.88 9.14
C CYS A 719 1.61 -20.20 8.62
N SER A 720 2.10 -20.17 7.39
CA SER A 720 3.07 -21.14 6.89
C SER A 720 4.47 -20.62 7.26
N THR A 721 4.87 -20.77 8.53
CA THR A 721 6.26 -20.81 9.01
C THR A 721 6.26 -20.91 10.55
N THR A 722 6.99 -21.92 11.05
CA THR A 722 7.35 -22.33 12.43
C THR A 722 6.43 -23.30 13.19
N PRO A 723 6.96 -24.43 13.71
CA PRO A 723 6.26 -25.39 14.55
C PRO A 723 6.44 -25.01 16.02
N SER A 724 5.38 -24.57 16.70
CA SER A 724 5.30 -24.69 18.15
C SER A 724 3.84 -24.64 18.62
N ILE A 725 3.62 -25.45 19.64
CA ILE A 725 2.38 -25.85 20.29
C ILE A 725 1.61 -24.65 20.84
N GLY A 726 0.29 -24.63 20.64
CA GLY A 726 -0.61 -23.67 21.28
C GLY A 726 -1.99 -23.62 20.63
N GLN A 727 -3.01 -24.00 21.40
CA GLN A 727 -4.43 -24.11 21.05
C GLN A 727 -4.95 -23.00 20.11
N CYS A 728 -5.68 -23.40 19.06
CA CYS A 728 -6.38 -22.48 18.17
C CYS A 728 -7.88 -22.74 18.21
N ASP A 729 -8.56 -22.12 19.18
CA ASP A 729 -10.01 -21.97 19.16
C ASP A 729 -10.41 -21.11 17.96
N ARG A 730 -11.06 -21.71 16.96
CA ARG A 730 -11.57 -20.99 15.79
C ARG A 730 -13.00 -21.40 15.47
N HIS A 731 -13.93 -20.64 16.04
CA HIS A 731 -15.34 -20.66 15.67
C HIS A 731 -15.58 -20.22 14.21
N TYR A 732 -16.44 -20.99 13.57
CA TYR A 732 -16.84 -20.99 12.17
C TYR A 732 -17.88 -19.89 11.90
N THR A 733 -17.56 -18.97 11.00
CA THR A 733 -18.55 -18.14 10.30
C THR A 733 -18.09 -18.01 8.85
N THR A 734 -18.41 -19.04 8.08
CA THR A 734 -18.18 -19.08 6.63
C THR A 734 -19.55 -19.26 6.00
N THR A 735 -20.09 -18.20 5.39
CA THR A 735 -21.43 -18.12 4.77
C THR A 735 -21.86 -19.44 4.14
N LEU A 736 -23.13 -19.82 4.27
CA LEU A 736 -23.78 -21.03 3.77
C LEU A 736 -23.27 -21.54 2.39
N ALA A 737 -23.00 -20.62 1.46
CA ALA A 737 -22.43 -20.90 0.14
C ALA A 737 -21.01 -21.53 0.15
N PHE A 738 -20.17 -21.22 1.15
CA PHE A 738 -18.81 -21.78 1.31
C PHE A 738 -18.79 -23.26 1.67
N SER A 739 -19.73 -23.69 2.51
CA SER A 739 -19.87 -25.10 2.86
C SER A 739 -20.42 -25.88 1.66
N LEU A 740 -21.39 -25.29 0.94
CA LEU A 740 -22.15 -25.93 -0.14
C LEU A 740 -21.34 -26.07 -1.46
N ALA A 741 -20.54 -25.05 -1.83
CA ALA A 741 -19.72 -25.04 -3.05
C ALA A 741 -18.72 -26.21 -3.17
N ARG A 742 -18.25 -26.79 -2.05
CA ARG A 742 -17.24 -27.85 -2.07
C ARG A 742 -17.79 -29.25 -2.39
N LYS A 743 -19.12 -29.44 -2.32
CA LYS A 743 -19.78 -30.68 -2.76
C LYS A 743 -20.01 -30.67 -4.28
N TYR A 744 -20.21 -29.49 -4.88
CA TYR A 744 -20.26 -29.29 -6.34
C TYR A 744 -18.98 -29.78 -7.03
N THR A 745 -17.82 -29.50 -6.43
CA THR A 745 -16.53 -29.94 -6.96
C THR A 745 -16.17 -31.40 -6.63
N SER A 746 -16.79 -32.02 -5.62
CA SER A 746 -16.53 -33.42 -5.24
C SER A 746 -17.47 -34.42 -5.94
N ARG A 747 -18.74 -34.08 -6.17
CA ARG A 747 -19.73 -34.99 -6.80
C ARG A 747 -19.49 -35.17 -8.30
N THR A 748 -19.03 -34.14 -9.01
CA THR A 748 -18.78 -34.17 -10.47
C THR A 748 -17.70 -35.16 -10.90
N TRP A 749 -16.80 -35.57 -10.01
CA TRP A 749 -15.75 -36.55 -10.31
C TRP A 749 -15.85 -37.88 -9.53
N SER A 750 -16.61 -37.92 -8.42
CA SER A 750 -16.82 -39.17 -7.67
C SER A 750 -17.53 -40.24 -8.52
N LEU A 751 -18.39 -39.84 -9.46
CA LEU A 751 -19.09 -40.78 -10.36
C LEU A 751 -18.18 -41.31 -11.49
N ARG A 752 -17.17 -40.58 -11.95
CA ARG A 752 -16.29 -41.03 -13.05
C ARG A 752 -15.06 -41.82 -12.60
N MET A 753 -14.47 -41.49 -11.45
CA MET A 753 -13.28 -42.20 -10.97
C MET A 753 -13.60 -43.46 -10.15
N ILE A 754 -14.76 -43.53 -9.50
CA ILE A 754 -15.12 -44.71 -8.69
C ILE A 754 -15.67 -45.84 -9.58
N LEU A 755 -16.40 -45.54 -10.66
CA LEU A 755 -16.83 -46.55 -11.63
C LEU A 755 -15.66 -47.17 -12.39
N SER A 756 -14.61 -46.40 -12.73
CA SER A 756 -13.43 -46.94 -13.44
C SER A 756 -12.46 -47.73 -12.55
N CYS A 757 -12.51 -47.61 -11.22
CA CYS A 757 -11.60 -48.32 -10.31
C CYS A 757 -12.25 -49.49 -9.54
N LEU A 758 -13.58 -49.67 -9.62
CA LEU A 758 -14.29 -50.76 -8.94
C LEU A 758 -14.77 -51.87 -9.88
N GLU A 759 -14.67 -51.72 -11.21
CA GLU A 759 -15.10 -52.76 -12.17
C GLU A 759 -14.07 -53.87 -12.44
N THR A 760 -12.86 -53.85 -11.84
CA THR A 760 -11.79 -54.80 -12.22
C THR A 760 -11.33 -55.81 -11.17
N LEU A 761 -12.00 -56.02 -10.03
CA LEU A 761 -11.62 -57.13 -9.13
C LEU A 761 -12.82 -57.73 -8.36
N PRO A 762 -13.26 -58.98 -8.65
CA PRO A 762 -14.21 -59.69 -7.82
C PRO A 762 -13.48 -60.30 -6.61
N LEU A 763 -13.71 -59.77 -5.41
CA LEU A 763 -13.27 -60.42 -4.17
C LEU A 763 -14.23 -61.56 -3.83
N ARG A 764 -13.85 -62.80 -4.17
CA ARG A 764 -14.45 -64.01 -3.60
C ARG A 764 -14.05 -64.10 -2.11
N TYR A 765 -15.05 -64.09 -1.25
CA TYR A 765 -14.93 -64.45 0.16
C TYR A 765 -14.95 -65.99 0.24
N ASN A 766 -13.89 -66.61 0.74
CA ASN A 766 -13.94 -68.00 1.20
C ASN A 766 -13.60 -68.05 2.68
N GLN A 767 -14.52 -68.58 3.46
CA GLN A 767 -14.37 -68.97 4.85
C GLN A 767 -13.59 -70.30 4.98
N SER A 768 -13.17 -70.58 6.21
CA SER A 768 -12.58 -71.82 6.76
C SER A 768 -11.09 -72.07 6.49
N SER A 769 -10.26 -71.98 7.53
CA SER A 769 -9.87 -73.15 8.36
C SER A 769 -8.87 -72.72 9.44
N THR A 770 -9.18 -73.13 10.66
CA THR A 770 -8.38 -73.09 11.88
C THR A 770 -7.07 -73.85 11.74
N GLU A 771 -5.95 -73.27 12.18
CA GLU A 771 -4.84 -74.07 12.74
C GLU A 771 -3.91 -73.24 13.63
N SER A 772 -3.40 -73.94 14.63
CA SER A 772 -2.82 -73.53 15.91
C SER A 772 -1.43 -72.89 15.83
N ILE A 773 -1.20 -71.87 16.67
CA ILE A 773 0.12 -71.31 16.97
C ILE A 773 0.67 -71.98 18.24
N PRO A 774 1.89 -72.56 18.25
CA PRO A 774 2.62 -72.80 19.48
C PRO A 774 3.57 -71.65 19.80
N SER A 775 3.68 -71.40 21.09
CA SER A 775 4.50 -70.41 21.77
C SER A 775 6.01 -70.65 21.62
N ARG A 776 6.79 -69.57 21.58
CA ARG A 776 8.07 -69.46 22.30
C ARG A 776 8.48 -67.99 22.44
N GLY A 777 8.88 -67.65 23.66
CA GLY A 777 9.28 -66.34 24.12
C GLY A 777 10.70 -65.92 23.71
N PRO A 778 11.22 -64.85 24.35
CA PRO A 778 12.12 -63.89 23.72
C PRO A 778 13.58 -64.14 24.04
N SER A 779 14.47 -63.85 23.08
CA SER A 779 15.87 -63.54 23.37
C SER A 779 16.47 -62.64 22.29
N ASP A 780 16.87 -61.46 22.77
CA ASP A 780 18.07 -60.71 22.39
C ASP A 780 18.09 -59.91 21.07
N LEU A 781 17.67 -58.65 21.24
CA LEU A 781 18.47 -57.44 20.96
C LEU A 781 19.79 -57.65 20.19
N LYS A 782 19.80 -57.15 18.95
CA LYS A 782 20.84 -56.23 18.45
C LYS A 782 20.31 -55.36 17.32
#